data_AF-A0A9D4W3R5-F1
#
_entry.id   AF-A0A9D4W3R5-F1
#
_cell.length_a   1.000
_cell.length_b   1.000
_cell.length_c   1.000
_cell.angle_alpha   90.00
_cell.angle_beta   90.00
_cell.angle_gamma   90.00
#
_symmetry.space_group_name_H-M   'P 1'
#
loop_
_entity.id
_entity.type
_entity.pdbx_description
1 polymer ?
#
loop_
_entity_poly.entity_id
_entity_poly.type
_entity_poly.pdbx_seq_one_letter_code
_entity_poly.pdbx_strand_id
1 'polypeptide(L)'
;MENLPKICVDTTDAFMTTERFGTREEVIRWIKKVGIDNKVTVIISRSDTETGKRGRSNKIIFGCDKGGKHKISDSGTQSASKKCGCPFKIRSTPAKDGSGWKIDVKCGLHNHGLPDRLEGHSFIGRLTTDEKQHVADLAKRHVAPRNILLSLQDKFPENVTRITQVYKHKSVIEKEIRGPRSEIQHLFKLIEDAGYVYWSRKQDDAEVVREIFWAHPDSVKLLNIFPIVLVMDITYKTNKYRQPLFEIVGMTSTELTFAVGFAYMESEQTENFCWVLEKLKELFVKKDMCPQVILTDRDLALMKAIEVVFPNSINLLCRFHINKNVGAKCKQHVVNDLQKTIDTLWMEVVWASDEVEYGQRLHQLEQACVDYSGFINYVKDTWLTPHRHRFVGAWINRVLHLGNTTTNRVESAHWKLKQMLGNSIGDMVKCWEAMNNNLRLQLGNIRASFQKSFYEVEHAHVSPFYGYLRGSVSRAALRRIAEGTLRIMNVVNVESDGNCGFRVIASLHGYGEDGWSMVRRELGLELIDKDRSTLYDKLFSNRLSAVRESLMIESFGSQPPEKWMSLPDMGYLIANRYNVVLVCLGNPCITFFPMTSSHSPNVSIYCIGFVNQNHWVQVNMKEGFPLPPVTLDWKKFRSHIATTWMLGFAGRMQHWQLLTPVLA
;
A
#
# COMPACT_ATOMS: atom_id res chain seq x y z
N MET A 1 38.52 58.45 41.60
CA MET A 1 38.72 56.99 41.81
C MET A 1 38.06 56.27 40.65
N GLU A 2 38.86 55.72 39.75
CA GLU A 2 38.37 54.95 38.60
C GLU A 2 37.59 53.72 39.09
N ASN A 3 36.38 53.51 38.55
CA ASN A 3 35.58 52.30 38.78
C ASN A 3 36.31 51.09 38.21
N LEU A 4 37.19 50.47 39.01
CA LEU A 4 37.75 49.16 38.72
C LEU A 4 36.59 48.17 38.59
N PRO A 5 36.52 47.40 37.49
CA PRO A 5 35.44 46.44 37.31
C PRO A 5 35.49 45.43 38.45
N LYS A 6 34.35 45.23 39.14
CA LYS A 6 34.22 44.27 40.25
C LYS A 6 34.73 42.90 39.80
N ILE A 7 35.90 42.51 40.30
CA ILE A 7 36.53 41.23 39.98
C ILE A 7 35.70 40.14 40.66
N CYS A 8 35.30 39.14 39.88
CA CYS A 8 34.45 38.05 40.36
C CYS A 8 35.21 36.72 40.42
N VAL A 9 36.12 36.47 39.47
CA VAL A 9 36.92 35.24 39.39
C VAL A 9 38.30 35.54 38.78
N ASP A 10 39.37 34.91 39.29
CA ASP A 10 40.71 34.94 38.70
C ASP A 10 41.07 33.55 38.16
N THR A 11 41.49 33.50 36.89
CA THR A 11 41.91 32.27 36.20
C THR A 11 43.35 32.36 35.69
N THR A 12 44.13 33.35 36.15
CA THR A 12 45.48 33.63 35.65
C THR A 12 46.39 32.40 35.70
N ASP A 13 46.44 31.72 36.84
CA ASP A 13 47.31 30.56 37.05
C ASP A 13 47.01 29.39 36.11
N ALA A 14 45.73 29.17 35.79
CA ALA A 14 45.32 28.09 34.89
C ALA A 14 45.90 28.25 33.47
N PHE A 15 46.11 29.49 33.01
CA PHE A 15 46.60 29.78 31.66
C PHE A 15 48.10 30.11 31.60
N MET A 16 48.79 30.12 32.75
CA MET A 16 50.25 30.27 32.76
C MET A 16 50.92 28.96 32.33
N THR A 17 51.80 29.05 31.34
CA THR A 17 52.59 27.91 30.87
C THR A 17 53.93 28.37 30.31
N THR A 18 54.96 27.56 30.53
CA THR A 18 56.28 27.71 29.90
C THR A 18 56.41 26.87 28.62
N GLU A 19 55.39 26.05 28.32
CA GLU A 19 55.33 25.18 27.15
C GLU A 19 55.39 25.98 25.84
N ARG A 20 56.09 25.42 24.86
CA ARG A 20 56.15 25.93 23.49
C ARG A 20 55.33 25.02 22.59
N PHE A 21 54.49 25.62 21.76
CA PHE A 21 53.62 24.88 20.85
C PHE A 21 54.18 24.92 19.44
N GLY A 22 54.33 23.78 18.78
CA GLY A 22 54.92 23.69 17.45
C GLY A 22 54.07 24.40 16.39
N THR A 23 52.75 24.34 16.54
CA THR A 23 51.81 24.93 15.57
C THR A 23 50.83 25.92 16.19
N ARG A 24 50.27 26.78 15.33
CA ARG A 24 49.17 27.69 15.71
C ARG A 24 47.95 26.92 16.22
N GLU A 25 47.65 25.79 15.60
CA GLU A 25 46.51 24.93 15.92
C GLU A 25 46.68 24.27 17.29
N GLU A 26 47.90 23.87 17.67
CA GLU A 26 48.22 23.37 19.00
C GLU A 26 47.95 24.39 20.10
N VAL A 27 48.40 25.65 19.94
CA VAL A 27 48.10 26.73 20.89
C VAL A 27 46.59 26.91 21.05
N ILE A 28 45.86 26.94 19.94
CA ILE A 28 44.40 27.14 19.96
C ILE A 28 43.73 25.97 20.69
N ARG A 29 44.19 24.74 20.46
CA ARG A 29 43.66 23.53 21.12
C ARG A 29 43.93 23.55 22.61
N TRP A 30 45.16 23.88 23.02
CA TRP A 30 45.55 23.96 24.43
C TRP A 30 44.76 25.05 25.17
N ILE A 31 44.71 26.29 24.65
CA ILE A 31 43.98 27.40 25.28
C ILE A 31 42.49 27.08 25.42
N LYS A 32 41.89 26.42 24.41
CA LYS A 32 40.48 26.00 24.50
C LYS A 32 40.28 24.92 25.56
N LYS A 33 41.18 23.93 25.63
CA LYS A 33 41.12 22.86 26.64
C LYS A 33 41.21 23.43 28.06
N VAL A 34 42.24 24.24 28.33
CA VAL A 34 42.40 24.93 29.62
C VAL A 34 41.17 25.79 29.94
N GLY A 35 40.61 26.47 28.95
CA GLY A 35 39.36 27.21 29.11
C GLY A 35 38.18 26.31 29.51
N ILE A 36 38.00 25.17 28.87
CA ILE A 36 36.94 24.20 29.21
C ILE A 36 37.13 23.68 30.64
N ASP A 37 38.33 23.21 30.97
CA ASP A 37 38.67 22.66 32.29
C ASP A 37 38.43 23.68 33.42
N ASN A 38 38.60 24.97 33.11
CA ASN A 38 38.41 26.07 34.05
C ASN A 38 37.10 26.85 33.83
N LYS A 39 36.13 26.31 33.08
CA LYS A 39 34.82 26.91 32.83
C LYS A 39 34.87 28.33 32.20
N VAL A 40 35.94 28.66 31.49
CA VAL A 40 36.13 29.90 30.73
C VAL A 40 35.89 29.66 29.24
N THR A 41 34.91 30.36 28.66
CA THR A 41 34.73 30.35 27.20
C THR A 41 35.72 31.30 26.52
N VAL A 42 36.84 30.74 26.08
CA VAL A 42 37.89 31.50 25.38
C VAL A 42 37.58 31.59 23.87
N ILE A 43 37.59 32.81 23.32
CA ILE A 43 37.41 33.10 21.89
C ILE A 43 38.65 33.76 21.30
N ILE A 44 38.88 33.59 20.00
CA ILE A 44 39.86 34.39 19.27
C ILE A 44 39.25 35.77 19.04
N SER A 45 39.77 36.78 19.72
CA SER A 45 39.32 38.18 19.62
C SER A 45 39.97 38.90 18.44
N ARG A 46 41.21 38.54 18.11
CA ARG A 46 41.94 39.05 16.95
C ARG A 46 42.98 38.03 16.52
N SER A 47 43.19 37.91 15.22
CA SER A 47 44.30 37.15 14.65
C SER A 47 44.89 37.95 13.51
N ASP A 48 46.18 38.25 13.59
CA ASP A 48 46.92 38.90 12.51
C ASP A 48 47.85 37.86 11.88
N THR A 49 47.76 37.68 10.56
CA THR A 49 48.71 36.91 9.75
C THR A 49 49.66 37.85 9.02
N GLU A 50 50.91 37.43 8.85
CA GLU A 50 51.95 38.21 8.18
C GLU A 50 51.62 38.33 6.68
N THR A 51 51.21 39.53 6.26
CA THR A 51 50.87 39.84 4.85
C THR A 51 51.94 40.68 4.16
N GLY A 52 53.19 40.63 4.62
CA GLY A 52 54.31 41.41 4.05
C GLY A 52 54.24 42.94 4.25
N LYS A 53 53.29 43.46 5.05
CA LYS A 53 53.20 44.90 5.37
C LYS A 53 54.00 45.24 6.63
N ARG A 54 54.87 46.25 6.55
CA ARG A 54 55.70 46.76 7.67
C ARG A 54 54.83 47.03 8.91
N GLY A 55 55.10 46.31 10.01
CA GLY A 55 54.45 46.51 11.31
C GLY A 55 53.38 45.47 11.73
N ARG A 56 53.06 44.44 10.94
CA ARG A 56 52.16 43.34 11.35
C ARG A 56 52.91 42.03 11.64
N SER A 57 53.15 41.74 12.91
CA SER A 57 53.68 40.45 13.38
C SER A 57 52.58 39.38 13.49
N ASN A 58 52.87 38.12 13.15
CA ASN A 58 52.00 36.97 13.44
C ASN A 58 51.63 36.96 14.93
N LYS A 59 50.35 37.20 15.26
CA LYS A 59 49.88 37.17 16.65
C LYS A 59 48.42 36.78 16.74
N ILE A 60 48.08 36.10 17.83
CA ILE A 60 46.71 35.70 18.15
C ILE A 60 46.38 36.28 19.50
N ILE A 61 45.24 36.96 19.59
CA ILE A 61 44.72 37.49 20.85
C ILE A 61 43.45 36.72 21.17
N PHE A 62 43.45 36.09 22.33
CA PHE A 62 42.31 35.41 22.89
C PHE A 62 41.65 36.30 23.95
N GLY A 63 40.34 36.19 24.09
CA GLY A 63 39.56 36.89 25.10
C GLY A 63 38.36 36.07 25.55
N CYS A 64 37.65 36.53 26.58
CA CYS A 64 36.42 35.89 27.03
C CYS A 64 35.28 36.19 26.05
N ASP A 65 34.33 35.26 25.87
CA ASP A 65 33.16 35.47 25.02
C ASP A 65 32.24 36.61 25.49
N LYS A 66 32.30 36.99 26.78
CA LYS A 66 31.66 38.17 27.36
C LYS A 66 32.50 39.45 27.26
N GLY A 67 33.69 39.40 26.67
CA GLY A 67 34.57 40.55 26.43
C GLY A 67 34.09 41.49 25.32
N GLY A 68 34.26 42.80 25.50
CA GLY A 68 33.82 43.86 24.58
C GLY A 68 32.51 44.55 24.99
N LYS A 69 32.12 45.60 24.26
CA LYS A 69 30.86 46.34 24.45
C LYS A 69 29.84 45.94 23.37
N HIS A 70 28.56 45.92 23.72
CA HIS A 70 27.49 45.74 22.74
C HIS A 70 27.45 46.94 21.78
N LYS A 71 27.31 46.69 20.47
CA LYS A 71 27.07 47.72 19.47
C LYS A 71 25.57 47.69 19.15
N ILE A 72 24.88 48.78 19.46
CA ILE A 72 23.47 48.95 19.11
C ILE A 72 23.38 49.05 17.58
N SER A 73 22.49 48.27 16.96
CA SER A 73 22.16 48.37 15.53
C SER A 73 20.74 48.89 15.37
N ASP A 74 20.50 49.79 14.40
CA ASP A 74 19.20 50.44 14.14
C ASP A 74 18.10 49.51 13.61
N SER A 75 18.37 48.21 13.46
CA SER A 75 17.35 47.21 13.11
C SER A 75 16.57 46.78 14.36
N GLY A 76 15.28 47.10 14.41
CA GLY A 76 14.35 46.91 15.55
C GLY A 76 14.07 45.48 16.03
N THR A 77 15.04 44.58 15.98
CA THR A 77 14.98 43.26 16.64
C THR A 77 15.46 43.35 18.09
N GLN A 78 14.62 42.92 19.05
CA GLN A 78 15.02 42.74 20.44
C GLN A 78 16.07 41.62 20.54
N SER A 79 17.35 42.00 20.60
CA SER A 79 18.46 41.05 20.76
C SER A 79 19.11 41.18 22.13
N ALA A 80 19.33 40.06 22.82
CA ALA A 80 20.02 40.03 24.10
C ALA A 80 21.54 39.95 23.89
N SER A 81 22.31 40.74 24.64
CA SER A 81 23.78 40.75 24.59
C SER A 81 24.40 40.15 25.85
N LYS A 82 25.35 39.23 25.67
CA LYS A 82 26.17 38.67 26.76
C LYS A 82 27.42 39.48 27.09
N LYS A 83 27.64 40.61 26.40
CA LYS A 83 28.88 41.40 26.47
C LYS A 83 28.87 42.29 27.71
N CYS A 84 29.79 42.05 28.65
CA CYS A 84 29.94 42.81 29.90
C CYS A 84 31.32 43.50 30.03
N GLY A 85 32.07 43.59 28.93
CA GLY A 85 33.40 44.20 28.94
C GLY A 85 34.44 43.39 29.73
N CYS A 86 34.29 42.06 29.80
CA CYS A 86 35.24 41.20 30.51
C CYS A 86 36.71 41.47 30.10
N PRO A 87 37.63 41.69 31.06
CA PRO A 87 39.01 42.10 30.77
C PRO A 87 39.94 40.92 30.40
N PHE A 88 39.50 39.67 30.59
CA PHE A 88 40.27 38.47 30.28
C PHE A 88 40.90 38.53 28.88
N LYS A 89 42.21 38.35 28.82
CA LYS A 89 42.99 38.49 27.60
C LYS A 89 44.27 37.67 27.65
N ILE A 90 44.49 36.86 26.63
CA ILE A 90 45.73 36.12 26.40
C ILE A 90 46.28 36.53 25.05
N ARG A 91 47.59 36.70 24.97
CA ARG A 91 48.31 36.94 23.70
C ARG A 91 49.17 35.72 23.41
N SER A 92 49.14 35.27 22.16
CA SER A 92 50.11 34.30 21.64
C SER A 92 50.84 34.87 20.44
N THR A 93 52.15 34.63 20.39
CA THR A 93 53.07 35.09 19.35
C THR A 93 54.09 33.99 19.05
N PRO A 94 54.62 33.89 17.83
CA PRO A 94 55.78 33.06 17.56
C PRO A 94 56.97 33.55 18.39
N ALA A 95 57.76 32.61 18.89
CA ALA A 95 59.02 32.90 19.56
C ALA A 95 60.03 33.42 18.52
N LYS A 96 60.88 34.37 18.93
CA LYS A 96 61.84 35.04 18.03
C LYS A 96 62.95 34.11 17.54
N ASP A 97 63.21 33.06 18.30
CA ASP A 97 64.19 32.00 18.06
C ASP A 97 63.62 30.86 17.18
N GLY A 98 62.37 30.98 16.73
CA GLY A 98 61.70 29.95 15.93
C GLY A 98 61.26 28.73 16.72
N SER A 99 61.34 28.73 18.06
CA SER A 99 61.02 27.59 18.92
C SER A 99 59.51 27.29 19.04
N GLY A 100 58.70 27.69 18.06
CA GLY A 100 57.24 27.58 18.08
C GLY A 100 56.55 28.81 18.67
N TRP A 101 55.32 28.63 19.16
CA TRP A 101 54.46 29.68 19.70
C TRP A 101 54.53 29.75 21.21
N LYS A 102 54.43 30.96 21.74
CA LYS A 102 54.41 31.25 23.18
C LYS A 102 53.10 31.87 23.62
N ILE A 103 52.74 31.68 24.87
CA ILE A 103 51.54 32.24 25.50
C ILE A 103 51.96 33.28 26.53
N ASP A 104 51.20 34.38 26.60
CA ASP A 104 51.44 35.54 27.45
C ASP A 104 50.09 36.01 27.97
N VAL A 105 49.80 35.67 29.23
CA VAL A 105 48.54 36.01 29.90
C VAL A 105 48.57 37.50 30.22
N LYS A 106 47.75 38.30 29.53
CA LYS A 106 47.67 39.75 29.74
C LYS A 106 46.71 40.12 30.87
N CYS A 107 45.67 39.32 31.07
CA CYS A 107 44.75 39.45 32.19
C CYS A 107 43.98 38.12 32.32
N GLY A 108 44.06 37.45 33.47
CA GLY A 108 43.25 36.27 33.78
C GLY A 108 41.98 36.55 34.58
N LEU A 109 41.70 37.83 34.86
CA LEU A 109 40.56 38.28 35.67
C LEU A 109 39.26 38.31 34.87
N HIS A 110 38.16 37.92 35.51
CA HIS A 110 36.80 38.00 35.00
C HIS A 110 35.95 38.88 35.92
N ASN A 111 35.16 39.78 35.33
CA ASN A 111 34.21 40.63 36.05
C ASN A 111 32.79 40.02 36.16
N HIS A 112 32.71 38.70 36.00
CA HIS A 112 31.46 37.93 36.03
C HIS A 112 31.75 36.52 36.58
N GLY A 113 30.74 35.87 37.15
CA GLY A 113 30.83 34.46 37.54
C GLY A 113 31.07 33.53 36.34
N LEU A 114 31.68 32.38 36.61
CA LEU A 114 31.85 31.30 35.63
C LEU A 114 30.61 30.39 35.64
N PRO A 115 30.17 29.88 34.47
CA PRO A 115 28.99 29.03 34.38
C PRO A 115 29.22 27.64 34.98
N ASP A 116 28.19 27.05 35.59
CA ASP A 116 28.26 25.69 36.14
C ASP A 116 28.35 24.61 35.06
N ARG A 117 27.76 24.87 33.88
CA ARG A 117 27.80 24.03 32.68
C ARG A 117 28.12 24.88 31.45
N LEU A 118 28.94 24.36 30.54
CA LEU A 118 29.34 25.05 29.30
C LEU A 118 28.32 24.88 28.15
N GLU A 119 27.22 24.17 28.40
CA GLU A 119 26.12 23.91 27.46
C GLU A 119 25.49 25.23 26.98
N GLY A 120 25.70 25.57 25.70
CA GLY A 120 25.11 26.75 25.09
C GLY A 120 26.02 27.91 24.76
N HIS A 121 27.30 27.79 25.08
CA HIS A 121 28.30 28.71 24.59
C HIS A 121 28.58 28.45 23.09
N SER A 122 28.09 29.37 22.24
CA SER A 122 28.12 29.32 20.77
C SER A 122 29.50 29.11 20.12
N PHE A 123 30.58 29.24 20.89
CA PHE A 123 31.96 29.05 20.43
C PHE A 123 32.52 27.67 20.76
N ILE A 124 32.09 27.06 21.87
CA ILE A 124 32.52 25.72 22.28
C ILE A 124 31.75 24.66 21.47
N GLY A 125 30.47 24.90 21.19
CA GLY A 125 29.66 24.01 20.32
C GLY A 125 29.93 24.13 18.82
N ARG A 126 31.13 24.58 18.40
CA ARG A 126 31.51 24.64 16.98
C ARG A 126 32.17 23.33 16.57
N LEU A 127 31.67 22.74 15.48
CA LEU A 127 32.22 21.51 14.92
C LEU A 127 33.69 21.66 14.49
N THR A 128 34.54 20.73 14.92
CA THR A 128 35.90 20.50 14.42
C THR A 128 35.88 19.94 12.99
N THR A 129 37.02 19.86 12.31
CA THR A 129 37.10 19.31 10.95
C THR A 129 36.56 17.88 10.87
N ASP A 130 36.93 17.02 11.82
CA ASP A 130 36.51 15.61 11.85
C ASP A 130 35.02 15.48 12.16
N GLU A 131 34.51 16.30 13.08
CA GLU A 131 33.08 16.35 13.40
C GLU A 131 32.25 16.86 12.22
N LYS A 132 32.76 17.85 11.46
CA LYS A 132 32.11 18.32 10.23
C LYS A 132 32.05 17.24 9.17
N GLN A 133 33.14 16.46 9.00
CA GLN A 133 33.15 15.34 8.06
C GLN A 133 32.15 14.27 8.47
N HIS A 134 32.06 13.96 9.77
CA HIS A 134 31.06 13.02 10.29
C HIS A 134 29.62 13.50 10.04
N VAL A 135 29.36 14.80 10.26
CA VAL A 135 28.07 15.41 9.88
C VAL A 135 27.83 15.30 8.38
N ALA A 136 28.86 15.49 7.55
CA ALA A 136 28.74 15.40 6.10
C ALA A 136 28.40 14.00 5.61
N ASP A 137 29.04 12.98 6.14
CA ASP A 137 28.78 11.59 5.76
C ASP A 137 27.36 11.16 6.12
N LEU A 138 26.87 11.58 7.29
CA LEU A 138 25.49 11.31 7.70
C LEU A 138 24.47 12.18 6.96
N ALA A 139 24.81 13.44 6.65
CA ALA A 139 23.97 14.33 5.86
C ALA A 139 23.79 13.83 4.42
N LYS A 140 24.86 13.35 3.78
CA LYS A 140 24.82 12.70 2.45
C LYS A 140 23.99 11.41 2.43
N ARG A 141 23.77 10.79 3.59
CA ARG A 141 22.89 9.63 3.78
C ARG A 141 21.49 10.02 4.27
N HIS A 142 21.16 11.31 4.23
CA HIS A 142 19.87 11.87 4.60
C HIS A 142 19.44 11.58 6.05
N VAL A 143 20.39 11.36 6.96
CA VAL A 143 20.09 11.08 8.37
C VAL A 143 19.43 12.31 9.02
N ALA A 144 18.45 12.04 9.91
CA ALA A 144 17.75 13.08 10.64
C ALA A 144 18.72 13.86 11.57
N PRO A 145 18.65 15.20 11.65
CA PRO A 145 19.56 16.02 12.45
C PRO A 145 19.69 15.60 13.92
N ARG A 146 18.60 15.09 14.52
CA ARG A 146 18.62 14.53 15.88
C ARG A 146 19.55 13.31 16.02
N ASN A 147 19.53 12.41 15.05
CA ASN A 147 20.35 11.20 15.05
C ASN A 147 21.80 11.52 14.70
N ILE A 148 22.02 12.55 13.87
CA ILE A 148 23.36 13.10 13.63
C ILE A 148 23.94 13.66 14.92
N LEU A 149 23.15 14.41 15.71
CA LEU A 149 23.59 14.94 16.98
C LEU A 149 23.91 13.83 18.00
N LEU A 150 23.05 12.82 18.13
CA LEU A 150 23.32 11.67 19.01
C LEU A 150 24.61 10.95 18.58
N SER A 151 24.77 10.68 17.28
CA SER A 151 25.99 10.05 16.77
C SER A 151 27.25 10.91 16.96
N LEU A 152 27.14 12.24 16.93
CA LEU A 152 28.24 13.14 17.29
C LEU A 152 28.60 13.02 18.77
N GLN A 153 27.62 12.96 19.66
CA GLN A 153 27.84 12.83 21.10
C GLN A 153 28.47 11.47 21.45
N ASP A 154 28.03 10.39 20.79
CA ASP A 154 28.60 9.05 21.00
C ASP A 154 30.05 8.95 20.50
N LYS A 155 30.34 9.55 19.33
CA LYS A 155 31.66 9.45 18.69
C LYS A 155 32.67 10.49 19.20
N PHE A 156 32.19 11.64 19.69
CA PHE A 156 33.00 12.73 20.20
C PHE A 156 32.46 13.17 21.58
N PRO A 157 32.85 12.50 22.68
CA PRO A 157 32.26 12.72 24.01
C PRO A 157 32.41 14.16 24.55
N GLU A 158 33.46 14.87 24.12
CA GLU A 158 33.73 16.27 24.47
C GLU A 158 32.87 17.28 23.67
N ASN A 159 32.05 16.79 22.74
CA ASN A 159 31.25 17.63 21.86
C ASN A 159 30.03 18.21 22.58
N VAL A 160 30.01 19.54 22.73
CA VAL A 160 28.86 20.29 23.28
C VAL A 160 28.02 20.98 22.19
N THR A 161 28.01 20.41 20.98
CA THR A 161 27.31 20.99 19.82
C THR A 161 25.80 20.97 20.05
N ARG A 162 25.12 22.03 19.63
CA ARG A 162 23.66 22.10 19.61
C ARG A 162 23.11 21.62 18.29
N ILE A 163 21.88 21.10 18.29
CA ILE A 163 21.17 20.71 17.07
C ILE A 163 21.12 21.82 16.02
N THR A 164 21.09 23.10 16.43
CA THR A 164 21.12 24.27 15.54
C THR A 164 22.38 24.35 14.67
N GLN A 165 23.53 23.91 15.18
CA GLN A 165 24.77 23.85 14.42
C GLN A 165 24.77 22.67 13.43
N VAL A 166 24.17 21.55 13.82
CA VAL A 166 23.94 20.41 12.90
C VAL A 166 23.07 20.85 11.73
N TYR A 167 21.95 21.54 12.00
CA TYR A 167 21.11 22.13 10.94
C TYR A 167 21.89 23.07 10.03
N LYS A 168 22.71 23.96 10.61
CA LYS A 168 23.51 24.92 9.84
C LYS A 168 24.53 24.22 8.94
N HIS A 169 25.28 23.24 9.46
CA HIS A 169 26.26 22.50 8.66
C HIS A 169 25.59 21.65 7.58
N LYS A 170 24.52 20.93 7.93
CA LYS A 170 23.73 20.17 6.97
C LYS A 170 23.25 21.05 5.82
N SER A 171 22.73 22.24 6.12
CA SER A 171 22.29 23.20 5.10
C SER A 171 23.42 23.71 4.20
N VAL A 172 24.65 23.88 4.71
CA VAL A 172 25.81 24.25 3.88
C VAL A 172 26.14 23.12 2.91
N ILE A 173 26.16 21.88 3.39
CA ILE A 173 26.47 20.69 2.58
C ILE A 173 25.41 20.44 1.51
N GLU A 174 24.14 20.57 1.87
CA GLU A 174 23.02 20.50 0.92
C GLU A 174 23.15 21.56 -0.19
N LYS A 175 23.57 22.79 0.15
CA LYS A 175 23.83 23.85 -0.85
C LYS A 175 25.01 23.52 -1.76
N GLU A 176 26.09 22.97 -1.22
CA GLU A 176 27.26 22.54 -2.01
C GLU A 176 26.89 21.41 -2.98
N ILE A 177 26.14 20.41 -2.51
CA ILE A 177 25.65 19.29 -3.35
C ILE A 177 24.71 19.80 -4.45
N ARG A 178 23.77 20.68 -4.10
CA ARG A 178 22.84 21.28 -5.06
C ARG A 178 23.56 22.11 -6.12
N GLY A 179 24.58 22.87 -5.71
CA GLY A 179 25.34 23.76 -6.59
C GLY A 179 24.46 24.89 -7.14
N PRO A 180 24.63 25.30 -8.42
CA PRO A 180 23.87 26.40 -9.02
C PRO A 180 22.42 26.01 -9.40
N ARG A 181 22.04 24.74 -9.23
CA ARG A 181 20.75 24.22 -9.70
C ARG A 181 19.57 24.87 -8.96
N SER A 182 18.49 25.09 -9.69
CA SER A 182 17.17 25.30 -9.08
C SER A 182 16.73 24.05 -8.31
N GLU A 183 15.66 24.16 -7.53
CA GLU A 183 15.19 23.02 -6.73
C GLU A 183 14.68 21.89 -7.62
N ILE A 184 13.93 22.22 -8.67
CA ILE A 184 13.40 21.25 -9.63
C ILE A 184 14.53 20.61 -10.46
N GLN A 185 15.54 21.38 -10.85
CA GLN A 185 16.73 20.85 -11.52
C GLN A 185 17.51 19.88 -10.62
N HIS A 186 17.58 20.17 -9.32
CA HIS A 186 18.22 19.26 -8.38
C HIS A 186 17.40 17.98 -8.19
N LEU A 187 16.07 18.08 -8.13
CA LEU A 187 15.18 16.92 -8.09
C LEU A 187 15.36 16.02 -9.31
N PHE A 188 15.36 16.58 -10.53
CA PHE A 188 15.62 15.79 -11.75
C PHE A 188 16.96 15.08 -11.69
N LYS A 189 18.01 15.77 -11.23
CA LYS A 189 19.34 15.15 -11.08
C LYS A 189 19.31 13.96 -10.11
N LEU A 190 18.59 14.06 -9.00
CA LEU A 190 18.45 12.97 -8.04
C LEU A 190 17.64 11.78 -8.59
N ILE A 191 16.58 12.06 -9.34
CA ILE A 191 15.77 11.05 -10.04
C ILE A 191 16.64 10.30 -11.07
N GLU A 192 17.42 11.02 -11.87
CA GLU A 192 18.37 10.47 -12.83
C GLU A 192 19.47 9.62 -12.17
N ASP A 193 20.13 10.17 -11.15
CA ASP A 193 21.23 9.49 -10.45
C ASP A 193 20.76 8.22 -9.74
N ALA A 194 19.48 8.17 -9.33
CA ALA A 194 18.86 6.99 -8.74
C ALA A 194 18.31 6.00 -9.79
N GLY A 195 18.40 6.32 -11.08
CA GLY A 195 17.98 5.44 -12.18
C GLY A 195 16.47 5.33 -12.37
N TYR A 196 15.69 6.31 -11.92
CA TYR A 196 14.24 6.31 -12.11
C TYR A 196 13.87 6.61 -13.57
N VAL A 197 12.77 6.03 -14.03
CA VAL A 197 12.11 6.47 -15.27
C VAL A 197 11.27 7.68 -14.93
N TYR A 198 11.38 8.77 -15.70
CA TYR A 198 10.63 9.98 -15.43
C TYR A 198 10.30 10.79 -16.68
N TRP A 199 9.27 11.62 -16.56
CA TRP A 199 8.85 12.58 -17.57
C TRP A 199 8.51 13.90 -16.89
N SER A 200 8.58 14.99 -17.65
CA SER A 200 8.11 16.31 -17.22
C SER A 200 7.44 17.05 -18.37
N ARG A 201 6.47 17.90 -18.05
CA ARG A 201 5.85 18.85 -18.98
C ARG A 201 6.00 20.27 -18.45
N LYS A 202 6.35 21.19 -19.35
CA LYS A 202 6.48 22.63 -19.06
C LYS A 202 5.27 23.39 -19.58
N GLN A 203 5.07 24.59 -19.03
CA GLN A 203 4.15 25.56 -19.61
C GLN A 203 4.72 26.10 -20.93
N ASP A 204 3.87 26.32 -21.92
CA ASP A 204 4.28 26.94 -23.18
C ASP A 204 4.82 28.35 -22.90
N ASP A 205 5.95 28.69 -23.52
CA ASP A 205 6.67 29.96 -23.38
C ASP A 205 7.20 30.31 -21.97
N ALA A 206 7.24 29.36 -21.03
CA ALA A 206 7.83 29.55 -19.70
C ALA A 206 8.79 28.42 -19.29
N GLU A 207 9.80 28.75 -18.50
CA GLU A 207 10.72 27.79 -17.86
C GLU A 207 10.12 27.17 -16.58
N VAL A 208 8.79 26.99 -16.56
CA VAL A 208 8.03 26.49 -15.40
C VAL A 208 7.53 25.07 -15.69
N VAL A 209 7.94 24.13 -14.85
CA VAL A 209 7.47 22.74 -14.89
C VAL A 209 6.06 22.67 -14.27
N ARG A 210 5.09 22.15 -15.03
CA ARG A 210 3.69 21.98 -14.61
C ARG A 210 3.44 20.60 -14.01
N GLU A 211 3.98 19.58 -14.66
CA GLU A 211 3.87 18.20 -14.20
C GLU A 211 5.22 17.49 -14.27
N ILE A 212 5.44 16.60 -13.31
CA ILE A 212 6.51 15.62 -13.32
C ILE A 212 5.91 14.29 -12.87
N PHE A 213 6.21 13.21 -13.58
CA PHE A 213 5.87 11.84 -13.21
C PHE A 213 7.13 10.99 -13.18
N TRP A 214 7.28 10.14 -12.17
CA TRP A 214 8.42 9.24 -12.05
C TRP A 214 8.05 7.88 -11.44
N ALA A 215 8.77 6.84 -11.85
CA ALA A 215 8.58 5.47 -11.41
C ALA A 215 9.92 4.77 -11.18
N HIS A 216 10.04 4.02 -10.08
CA HIS A 216 11.24 3.24 -9.79
C HIS A 216 11.30 1.99 -10.70
N PRO A 217 12.46 1.61 -11.27
CA PRO A 217 12.54 0.51 -12.22
C PRO A 217 12.00 -0.83 -11.69
N ASP A 218 12.23 -1.14 -10.41
CA ASP A 218 11.67 -2.35 -9.81
C ASP A 218 10.15 -2.25 -9.58
N SER A 219 9.61 -1.05 -9.37
CA SER A 219 8.16 -0.84 -9.33
C SER A 219 7.54 -1.05 -10.71
N VAL A 220 8.23 -0.65 -11.78
CA VAL A 220 7.82 -0.92 -13.17
C VAL A 220 7.80 -2.42 -13.45
N LYS A 221 8.79 -3.18 -12.96
CA LYS A 221 8.75 -4.66 -13.03
C LYS A 221 7.53 -5.23 -12.30
N LEU A 222 7.26 -4.76 -11.07
CA LEU A 222 6.10 -5.20 -10.31
C LEU A 222 4.77 -4.85 -10.99
N LEU A 223 4.66 -3.66 -11.60
CA LEU A 223 3.49 -3.25 -12.38
C LEU A 223 3.20 -4.24 -13.52
N ASN A 224 4.23 -4.66 -14.24
CA ASN A 224 4.09 -5.58 -15.37
C ASN A 224 3.83 -7.04 -14.93
N ILE A 225 4.16 -7.40 -13.68
CA ILE A 225 3.83 -8.71 -13.09
C ILE A 225 2.40 -8.70 -12.50
N PHE A 226 1.99 -7.59 -11.88
CA PHE A 226 0.72 -7.45 -11.17
C PHE A 226 -0.12 -6.29 -11.71
N PRO A 227 -0.53 -6.30 -12.99
CA PRO A 227 -1.24 -5.18 -13.59
C PRO A 227 -2.71 -5.08 -13.17
N ILE A 228 -3.28 -6.10 -12.49
CA ILE A 228 -4.73 -6.30 -12.36
C ILE A 228 -5.44 -5.12 -11.68
N VAL A 229 -4.96 -4.69 -10.52
CA VAL A 229 -5.61 -3.65 -9.69
C VAL A 229 -4.63 -2.54 -9.40
N LEU A 230 -4.98 -1.32 -9.82
CA LEU A 230 -4.31 -0.09 -9.40
C LEU A 230 -5.24 0.72 -8.50
N VAL A 231 -4.67 1.33 -7.48
CA VAL A 231 -5.35 2.25 -6.58
C VAL A 231 -4.65 3.60 -6.68
N MET A 232 -5.42 4.66 -6.90
CA MET A 232 -4.87 5.99 -7.16
C MET A 232 -5.56 7.02 -6.27
N ASP A 233 -4.77 7.92 -5.70
CA ASP A 233 -5.28 9.00 -4.88
C ASP A 233 -4.31 10.18 -4.83
N ILE A 234 -4.86 11.36 -4.55
CA ILE A 234 -4.11 12.59 -4.36
C ILE A 234 -3.91 12.85 -2.88
N THR A 235 -2.73 13.35 -2.53
CA THR A 235 -2.46 13.80 -1.18
C THR A 235 -1.85 15.19 -1.13
N TYR A 236 -2.35 15.97 -0.18
CA TYR A 236 -1.87 17.33 0.10
C TYR A 236 -0.94 17.37 1.30
N LYS A 237 -0.38 18.56 1.55
CA LYS A 237 0.50 18.86 2.70
C LYS A 237 1.75 17.99 2.71
N THR A 238 2.29 17.69 1.53
CA THR A 238 3.56 16.97 1.38
C THR A 238 4.74 17.94 1.29
N ASN A 239 4.56 19.05 0.56
CA ASN A 239 5.62 20.00 0.27
C ASN A 239 5.21 21.46 0.59
N LYS A 240 6.22 22.33 0.73
CA LYS A 240 6.05 23.77 1.06
C LYS A 240 5.29 24.57 -0.01
N TYR A 241 5.22 24.08 -1.24
CA TYR A 241 4.50 24.72 -2.35
C TYR A 241 3.02 24.37 -2.38
N ARG A 242 2.57 23.46 -1.50
CA ARG A 242 1.18 22.97 -1.44
C ARG A 242 0.72 22.32 -2.75
N GLN A 243 1.65 21.86 -3.58
CA GLN A 243 1.31 21.13 -4.80
C GLN A 243 0.70 19.76 -4.48
N PRO A 244 -0.39 19.36 -5.15
CA PRO A 244 -0.92 18.00 -5.12
C PRO A 244 0.16 16.96 -5.47
N LEU A 245 0.28 15.93 -4.64
CA LEU A 245 1.05 14.74 -4.96
C LEU A 245 0.08 13.61 -5.30
N PHE A 246 0.10 13.14 -6.53
CA PHE A 246 -0.67 11.99 -6.98
C PHE A 246 0.18 10.72 -6.84
N GLU A 247 -0.32 9.75 -6.09
CA GLU A 247 0.34 8.46 -5.87
C GLU A 247 -0.47 7.34 -6.51
N ILE A 248 0.22 6.46 -7.24
CA ILE A 248 -0.36 5.28 -7.86
C ILE A 248 0.25 4.06 -7.20
N VAL A 249 -0.57 3.18 -6.65
CA VAL A 249 -0.13 1.95 -5.98
C VAL A 249 -0.77 0.72 -6.60
N GLY A 250 -0.03 -0.39 -6.57
CA GLY A 250 -0.51 -1.72 -6.93
C GLY A 250 -0.44 -2.67 -5.74
N MET A 251 -0.82 -3.92 -5.95
CA MET A 251 -0.69 -4.99 -4.97
C MET A 251 0.02 -6.22 -5.56
N THR A 252 0.82 -6.89 -4.75
CA THR A 252 1.50 -8.13 -5.14
C THR A 252 0.63 -9.36 -4.87
N SER A 253 1.04 -10.52 -5.38
CA SER A 253 0.42 -11.82 -5.05
C SER A 253 0.50 -12.18 -3.56
N THR A 254 1.37 -11.54 -2.78
CA THR A 254 1.46 -11.69 -1.33
C THR A 254 0.70 -10.62 -0.56
N GLU A 255 -0.20 -9.90 -1.25
CA GLU A 255 -1.10 -8.87 -0.72
C GLU A 255 -0.42 -7.60 -0.19
N LEU A 256 0.90 -7.46 -0.40
CA LEU A 256 1.64 -6.24 -0.08
C LEU A 256 1.39 -5.16 -1.13
N THR A 257 1.26 -3.92 -0.66
CA THR A 257 1.14 -2.74 -1.53
C THR A 257 2.53 -2.31 -2.01
N PHE A 258 2.64 -1.91 -3.28
CA PHE A 258 3.82 -1.26 -3.84
C PHE A 258 3.45 0.05 -4.54
N ALA A 259 4.27 1.09 -4.41
CA ALA A 259 4.09 2.30 -5.18
C ALA A 259 4.60 2.09 -6.62
N VAL A 260 3.73 2.33 -7.60
CA VAL A 260 4.02 2.25 -9.04
C VAL A 260 4.79 3.49 -9.47
N GLY A 261 4.27 4.66 -9.11
CA GLY A 261 4.84 5.95 -9.47
C GLY A 261 4.18 7.10 -8.74
N PHE A 262 4.79 8.26 -8.86
CA PHE A 262 4.37 9.49 -8.22
C PHE A 262 4.32 10.60 -9.26
N ALA A 263 3.38 11.54 -9.09
CA ALA A 263 3.36 12.77 -9.86
C ALA A 263 3.14 14.00 -8.99
N TYR A 264 3.90 15.06 -9.28
CA TYR A 264 3.47 16.41 -8.91
C TYR A 264 2.67 16.99 -10.06
N MET A 265 1.52 17.57 -9.72
CA MET A 265 0.63 18.21 -10.68
C MET A 265 0.35 19.64 -10.26
N GLU A 266 0.26 20.54 -11.21
CA GLU A 266 -0.13 21.93 -10.96
C GLU A 266 -1.60 22.04 -10.51
N SER A 267 -2.48 21.26 -11.14
CA SER A 267 -3.92 21.27 -10.87
C SER A 267 -4.55 19.89 -11.04
N GLU A 268 -5.76 19.73 -10.48
CA GLU A 268 -6.55 18.49 -10.51
C GLU A 268 -7.61 18.56 -11.62
N GLN A 269 -7.17 18.91 -12.83
CA GLN A 269 -8.04 18.96 -14.01
C GLN A 269 -7.83 17.71 -14.86
N THR A 270 -8.83 17.38 -15.69
CA THR A 270 -8.81 16.17 -16.53
C THR A 270 -7.55 16.10 -17.39
N GLU A 271 -7.08 17.22 -17.94
CA GLU A 271 -5.88 17.26 -18.78
C GLU A 271 -4.61 16.88 -18.01
N ASN A 272 -4.46 17.32 -16.76
CA ASN A 272 -3.31 16.99 -15.93
C ASN A 272 -3.28 15.48 -15.64
N PHE A 273 -4.45 14.91 -15.28
CA PHE A 273 -4.58 13.48 -15.07
C PHE A 273 -4.34 12.68 -16.35
N CYS A 274 -4.86 13.11 -17.51
CA CYS A 274 -4.61 12.45 -18.79
C CYS A 274 -3.11 12.35 -19.04
N TRP A 275 -2.37 13.45 -18.87
CA TRP A 275 -0.93 13.44 -19.07
C TRP A 275 -0.22 12.43 -18.16
N VAL A 276 -0.53 12.40 -16.86
CA VAL A 276 0.09 11.44 -15.94
C VAL A 276 -0.28 10.00 -16.29
N LEU A 277 -1.55 9.73 -16.61
CA LEU A 277 -2.03 8.40 -16.97
C LEU A 277 -1.45 7.92 -18.31
N GLU A 278 -1.19 8.81 -19.26
CA GLU A 278 -0.47 8.49 -20.49
C GLU A 278 0.97 8.05 -20.19
N LYS A 279 1.67 8.72 -19.26
CA LYS A 279 3.01 8.30 -18.83
C LYS A 279 2.99 7.00 -18.03
N LEU A 280 1.96 6.76 -17.23
CA LEU A 280 1.73 5.44 -16.64
C LEU A 280 1.55 4.37 -17.73
N LYS A 281 0.81 4.67 -18.81
CA LYS A 281 0.57 3.74 -19.91
C LYS A 281 1.86 3.35 -20.63
N GLU A 282 2.82 4.28 -20.74
CA GLU A 282 4.16 4.02 -21.30
C GLU A 282 5.00 3.04 -20.45
N LEU A 283 4.63 2.77 -19.18
CA LEU A 283 5.34 1.82 -18.32
C LEU A 283 4.98 0.35 -18.57
N PHE A 284 3.93 0.05 -19.35
CA PHE A 284 3.55 -1.32 -19.70
C PHE A 284 4.40 -1.84 -20.86
N VAL A 285 4.98 -3.03 -20.69
CA VAL A 285 5.85 -3.67 -21.70
C VAL A 285 5.07 -4.07 -22.95
N LYS A 286 3.82 -4.51 -22.79
CA LYS A 286 2.94 -4.85 -23.91
C LYS A 286 1.94 -3.72 -24.14
N LYS A 287 1.77 -3.30 -25.39
CA LYS A 287 0.90 -2.16 -25.77
C LYS A 287 -0.59 -2.40 -25.47
N ASP A 288 -1.02 -3.65 -25.45
CA ASP A 288 -2.38 -4.09 -25.15
C ASP A 288 -2.61 -4.34 -23.65
N MET A 289 -1.56 -4.28 -22.82
CA MET A 289 -1.69 -4.45 -21.38
C MET A 289 -2.19 -3.15 -20.74
N CYS A 290 -3.24 -3.27 -19.94
CA CYS A 290 -3.78 -2.21 -19.11
C CYS A 290 -4.26 -2.80 -17.78
N PRO A 291 -4.45 -1.98 -16.73
CA PRO A 291 -5.06 -2.48 -15.53
C PRO A 291 -6.49 -2.95 -15.79
N GLN A 292 -6.92 -4.02 -15.15
CA GLN A 292 -8.33 -4.45 -15.26
C GLN A 292 -9.22 -3.54 -14.42
N VAL A 293 -8.72 -3.15 -13.24
CA VAL A 293 -9.43 -2.32 -12.27
C VAL A 293 -8.56 -1.13 -11.89
N ILE A 294 -9.17 0.06 -11.92
CA ILE A 294 -8.59 1.28 -11.32
C ILE A 294 -9.56 1.76 -10.24
N LEU A 295 -9.12 1.71 -8.99
CA LEU A 295 -9.90 2.12 -7.83
C LEU A 295 -9.48 3.53 -7.37
N THR A 296 -10.44 4.45 -7.33
CA THR A 296 -10.22 5.85 -6.95
C THR A 296 -11.30 6.34 -6.00
N ASP A 297 -11.12 7.54 -5.48
CA ASP A 297 -12.22 8.32 -4.94
C ASP A 297 -13.10 8.89 -6.06
N ARG A 298 -14.22 9.54 -5.71
CA ARG A 298 -15.09 10.22 -6.68
C ARG A 298 -14.50 11.59 -7.05
N ASP A 299 -13.47 11.56 -7.87
CA ASP A 299 -12.91 12.72 -8.56
C ASP A 299 -13.34 12.70 -10.03
N LEU A 300 -14.23 13.63 -10.40
CA LEU A 300 -14.80 13.66 -11.75
C LEU A 300 -13.75 13.89 -12.84
N ALA A 301 -12.68 14.63 -12.54
CA ALA A 301 -11.61 14.92 -13.48
C ALA A 301 -10.74 13.69 -13.72
N LEU A 302 -10.36 12.97 -12.66
CA LEU A 302 -9.62 11.70 -12.74
C LEU A 302 -10.46 10.60 -13.40
N MET A 303 -11.74 10.49 -13.05
CA MET A 303 -12.65 9.51 -13.67
C MET A 303 -12.72 9.70 -15.18
N LYS A 304 -12.87 10.95 -15.64
CA LYS A 304 -12.89 11.28 -17.07
C LYS A 304 -11.55 10.97 -17.74
N ALA A 305 -10.43 11.25 -17.07
CA ALA A 305 -9.10 10.93 -17.60
C ALA A 305 -8.86 9.42 -17.73
N ILE A 306 -9.35 8.62 -16.77
CA ILE A 306 -9.30 7.15 -16.85
C ILE A 306 -10.08 6.65 -18.06
N GLU A 307 -11.29 7.16 -18.29
CA GLU A 307 -12.11 6.78 -19.45
C GLU A 307 -11.42 7.08 -20.79
N VAL A 308 -10.67 8.19 -20.86
CA VAL A 308 -9.92 8.58 -22.06
C VAL A 308 -8.67 7.70 -22.27
N VAL A 309 -7.85 7.51 -21.24
CA VAL A 309 -6.54 6.87 -21.39
C VAL A 309 -6.61 5.34 -21.31
N PHE A 310 -7.51 4.82 -20.47
CA PHE A 310 -7.72 3.41 -20.18
C PHE A 310 -9.19 2.99 -20.39
N PRO A 311 -9.73 3.09 -21.62
CA PRO A 311 -11.15 2.83 -21.89
C PRO A 311 -11.59 1.38 -21.60
N ASN A 312 -10.65 0.44 -21.57
CA ASN A 312 -10.91 -0.97 -21.26
C ASN A 312 -10.77 -1.31 -19.76
N SER A 313 -10.35 -0.34 -18.94
CA SER A 313 -10.22 -0.53 -17.50
C SER A 313 -11.53 -0.19 -16.80
N ILE A 314 -11.91 -1.00 -15.82
CA ILE A 314 -13.09 -0.73 -15.00
C ILE A 314 -12.69 0.21 -13.86
N ASN A 315 -13.24 1.42 -13.87
CA ASN A 315 -13.04 2.36 -12.77
C ASN A 315 -14.04 2.08 -11.64
N LEU A 316 -13.52 1.70 -10.47
CA LEU A 316 -14.28 1.51 -9.24
C LEU A 316 -14.12 2.72 -8.32
N LEU A 317 -15.14 2.98 -7.50
CA LEU A 317 -15.14 4.05 -6.52
C LEU A 317 -15.00 3.53 -5.09
N CYS A 318 -14.23 4.24 -4.28
CA CYS A 318 -13.97 3.91 -2.88
C CYS A 318 -15.25 3.90 -2.03
N ARG A 319 -15.68 2.71 -1.58
CA ARG A 319 -16.84 2.56 -0.69
C ARG A 319 -16.71 3.34 0.61
N PHE A 320 -15.51 3.42 1.18
CA PHE A 320 -15.30 4.12 2.45
C PHE A 320 -15.64 5.62 2.33
N HIS A 321 -15.14 6.29 1.29
CA HIS A 321 -15.43 7.70 1.06
C HIS A 321 -16.89 7.96 0.67
N ILE A 322 -17.49 7.07 -0.11
CA ILE A 322 -18.94 7.12 -0.40
C ILE A 322 -19.74 7.03 0.90
N ASN A 323 -19.49 6.00 1.71
CA ASN A 323 -20.22 5.76 2.95
C ASN A 323 -20.05 6.93 3.94
N LYS A 324 -18.85 7.51 4.02
CA LYS A 324 -18.59 8.70 4.83
C LYS A 324 -19.41 9.90 4.36
N ASN A 325 -19.50 10.13 3.05
CA ASN A 325 -20.28 11.23 2.48
C ASN A 325 -21.79 11.03 2.64
N VAL A 326 -22.29 9.82 2.42
CA VAL A 326 -23.70 9.47 2.64
C VAL A 326 -24.06 9.61 4.11
N GLY A 327 -23.25 9.06 5.03
CA GLY A 327 -23.49 9.19 6.48
C GLY A 327 -23.44 10.65 6.96
N ALA A 328 -22.53 11.47 6.43
CA ALA A 328 -22.49 12.90 6.72
C ALA A 328 -23.76 13.63 6.26
N LYS A 329 -24.32 13.25 5.10
CA LYS A 329 -25.60 13.79 4.62
C LYS A 329 -26.80 13.25 5.40
N CYS A 330 -26.80 11.99 5.79
CA CYS A 330 -27.81 11.41 6.68
C CYS A 330 -27.92 12.24 7.97
N LYS A 331 -26.78 12.53 8.63
CA LYS A 331 -26.73 13.36 9.84
C LYS A 331 -27.26 14.79 9.68
N GLN A 332 -27.23 15.35 8.47
CA GLN A 332 -27.72 16.70 8.19
C GLN A 332 -29.25 16.75 7.99
N HIS A 333 -29.86 15.65 7.56
CA HIS A 333 -31.25 15.63 7.09
C HIS A 333 -32.18 14.72 7.91
N VAL A 334 -31.64 13.70 8.56
CA VAL A 334 -32.39 12.67 9.29
C VAL A 334 -32.23 12.86 10.80
N VAL A 335 -33.32 12.70 11.54
CA VAL A 335 -33.30 12.69 13.02
C VAL A 335 -32.45 11.55 13.59
N ASN A 336 -31.83 11.79 14.74
CA ASN A 336 -30.81 10.89 15.32
C ASN A 336 -31.27 9.43 15.50
N ASP A 337 -32.52 9.20 15.90
CA ASP A 337 -33.02 7.86 16.21
C ASP A 337 -33.14 6.95 14.97
N LEU A 338 -33.30 7.54 13.78
CA LEU A 338 -33.43 6.80 12.50
C LEU A 338 -32.11 6.66 11.74
N GLN A 339 -31.08 7.47 12.07
CA GLN A 339 -29.80 7.47 11.35
C GLN A 339 -29.15 6.08 11.32
N LYS A 340 -29.16 5.34 12.45
CA LYS A 340 -28.55 4.00 12.51
C LYS A 340 -29.26 3.00 11.60
N THR A 341 -30.59 3.05 11.56
CA THR A 341 -31.40 2.17 10.69
C THR A 341 -31.11 2.48 9.23
N ILE A 342 -31.08 3.76 8.86
CA ILE A 342 -30.76 4.20 7.50
C ILE A 342 -29.31 3.85 7.12
N ASP A 343 -28.35 4.01 8.02
CA ASP A 343 -26.95 3.61 7.78
C ASP A 343 -26.85 2.10 7.52
N THR A 344 -27.65 1.30 8.24
CA THR A 344 -27.72 -0.16 8.04
C THR A 344 -28.31 -0.49 6.67
N LEU A 345 -29.46 0.08 6.33
CA LEU A 345 -30.11 -0.14 5.03
C LEU A 345 -29.24 0.33 3.87
N TRP A 346 -28.54 1.46 4.02
CA TRP A 346 -27.57 1.93 3.04
C TRP A 346 -26.44 0.91 2.82
N MET A 347 -25.90 0.35 3.90
CA MET A 347 -24.90 -0.71 3.79
C MET A 347 -25.47 -1.95 3.09
N GLU A 348 -26.68 -2.37 3.39
CA GLU A 348 -27.33 -3.48 2.68
C GLU A 348 -27.47 -3.20 1.17
N VAL A 349 -27.79 -1.97 0.77
CA VAL A 349 -27.79 -1.55 -0.65
C VAL A 349 -26.41 -1.65 -1.27
N VAL A 350 -25.36 -1.17 -0.59
CA VAL A 350 -23.97 -1.19 -1.10
C VAL A 350 -23.44 -2.61 -1.26
N TRP A 351 -23.79 -3.50 -0.33
CA TRP A 351 -23.29 -4.87 -0.25
C TRP A 351 -24.20 -5.91 -0.90
N ALA A 352 -25.34 -5.50 -1.46
CA ALA A 352 -26.23 -6.38 -2.21
C ALA A 352 -25.44 -7.20 -3.25
N SER A 353 -25.68 -8.51 -3.26
CA SER A 353 -24.89 -9.47 -4.02
C SER A 353 -25.28 -9.56 -5.50
N ASP A 354 -26.54 -9.25 -5.83
CA ASP A 354 -27.08 -9.22 -7.17
C ASP A 354 -28.12 -8.09 -7.36
N GLU A 355 -28.59 -7.91 -8.59
CA GLU A 355 -29.50 -6.82 -8.97
C GLU A 355 -30.90 -6.96 -8.33
N VAL A 356 -31.33 -8.19 -8.02
CA VAL A 356 -32.62 -8.46 -7.38
C VAL A 356 -32.56 -8.06 -5.92
N GLU A 357 -31.53 -8.51 -5.21
CA GLU A 357 -31.28 -8.09 -3.82
C GLU A 357 -31.10 -6.57 -3.76
N TYR A 358 -30.33 -5.98 -4.66
CA TYR A 358 -30.17 -4.52 -4.73
C TYR A 358 -31.51 -3.79 -4.81
N GLY A 359 -32.41 -4.22 -5.70
CA GLY A 359 -33.74 -3.62 -5.84
C GLY A 359 -34.56 -3.72 -4.56
N GLN A 360 -34.51 -4.86 -3.87
CA GLN A 360 -35.19 -5.07 -2.59
C GLN A 360 -34.64 -4.17 -1.48
N ARG A 361 -33.31 -4.11 -1.33
CA ARG A 361 -32.66 -3.27 -0.32
C ARG A 361 -32.88 -1.79 -0.59
N LEU A 362 -32.84 -1.38 -1.85
CA LEU A 362 -33.09 0.01 -2.25
C LEU A 362 -34.53 0.40 -1.91
N HIS A 363 -35.50 -0.48 -2.21
CA HIS A 363 -36.90 -0.22 -1.84
C HIS A 363 -37.07 -0.06 -0.33
N GLN A 364 -36.43 -0.91 0.48
CA GLN A 364 -36.47 -0.77 1.94
C GLN A 364 -35.86 0.56 2.42
N LEU A 365 -34.74 0.98 1.84
CA LEU A 365 -34.12 2.28 2.11
C LEU A 365 -35.05 3.44 1.73
N GLU A 366 -35.72 3.36 0.58
CA GLU A 366 -36.68 4.37 0.12
C GLU A 366 -37.88 4.50 1.08
N GLN A 367 -38.43 3.36 1.52
CA GLN A 367 -39.54 3.35 2.49
C GLN A 367 -39.11 3.97 3.83
N ALA A 368 -37.91 3.65 4.33
CA ALA A 368 -37.37 4.24 5.55
C ALA A 368 -37.06 5.74 5.42
N CYS A 369 -36.95 6.26 4.19
CA CYS A 369 -36.65 7.66 3.89
C CYS A 369 -37.83 8.42 3.27
N VAL A 370 -39.07 7.93 3.41
CA VAL A 370 -40.27 8.55 2.81
C VAL A 370 -40.43 10.03 3.23
N ASP A 371 -40.19 10.32 4.50
CA ASP A 371 -40.25 11.69 5.06
C ASP A 371 -38.95 12.49 4.84
N TYR A 372 -37.92 11.87 4.25
CA TYR A 372 -36.58 12.43 4.07
C TYR A 372 -36.19 12.50 2.59
N SER A 373 -37.10 13.02 1.76
CA SER A 373 -36.95 13.13 0.30
C SER A 373 -35.63 13.81 -0.13
N GLY A 374 -35.20 14.85 0.59
CA GLY A 374 -33.91 15.53 0.32
C GLY A 374 -32.69 14.63 0.48
N PHE A 375 -32.69 13.72 1.45
CA PHE A 375 -31.60 12.77 1.66
C PHE A 375 -31.61 11.67 0.59
N ILE A 376 -32.77 11.04 0.34
CA ILE A 376 -32.85 9.95 -0.63
C ILE A 376 -32.61 10.43 -2.07
N ASN A 377 -33.06 11.63 -2.43
CA ASN A 377 -32.75 12.24 -3.73
C ASN A 377 -31.24 12.50 -3.85
N TYR A 378 -30.59 13.03 -2.81
CA TYR A 378 -29.13 13.14 -2.80
C TYR A 378 -28.45 11.78 -3.04
N VAL A 379 -28.88 10.72 -2.34
CA VAL A 379 -28.31 9.37 -2.50
C VAL A 379 -28.47 8.86 -3.93
N LYS A 380 -29.67 8.99 -4.50
CA LYS A 380 -29.98 8.54 -5.87
C LYS A 380 -29.21 9.33 -6.92
N ASP A 381 -29.36 10.65 -6.91
CA ASP A 381 -28.86 11.53 -7.97
C ASP A 381 -27.34 11.65 -7.94
N THR A 382 -26.73 11.57 -6.74
CA THR A 382 -25.29 11.74 -6.58
C THR A 382 -24.53 10.43 -6.72
N TRP A 383 -25.08 9.30 -6.26
CA TRP A 383 -24.34 8.04 -6.11
C TRP A 383 -24.96 6.89 -6.92
N LEU A 384 -26.24 6.57 -6.74
CA LEU A 384 -26.82 5.36 -7.32
C LEU A 384 -27.06 5.47 -8.82
N THR A 385 -27.71 6.54 -9.28
CA THR A 385 -28.03 6.76 -10.69
C THR A 385 -26.76 6.84 -11.54
N PRO A 386 -25.77 7.71 -11.23
CA PRO A 386 -24.58 7.84 -12.07
C PRO A 386 -23.52 6.75 -11.82
N HIS A 387 -23.46 6.13 -10.62
CA HIS A 387 -22.25 5.38 -10.22
C HIS A 387 -22.50 4.02 -9.56
N ARG A 388 -23.72 3.49 -9.43
CA ARG A 388 -23.96 2.19 -8.76
C ARG A 388 -23.08 1.05 -9.29
N HIS A 389 -22.83 1.02 -10.61
CA HIS A 389 -21.99 0.03 -11.28
C HIS A 389 -20.50 0.08 -10.88
N ARG A 390 -20.07 1.13 -10.16
CA ARG A 390 -18.68 1.34 -9.73
C ARG A 390 -18.42 1.04 -8.26
N PHE A 391 -19.46 0.78 -7.45
CA PHE A 391 -19.25 0.48 -6.02
C PHE A 391 -20.24 -0.51 -5.40
N VAL A 392 -21.42 -0.76 -5.98
CA VAL A 392 -22.39 -1.70 -5.41
C VAL A 392 -22.02 -3.13 -5.77
N GLY A 393 -22.10 -4.05 -4.81
CA GLY A 393 -21.70 -5.45 -4.92
C GLY A 393 -22.28 -6.15 -6.16
N ALA A 394 -23.57 -5.92 -6.43
CA ALA A 394 -24.32 -6.50 -7.54
C ALA A 394 -23.65 -6.35 -8.91
N TRP A 395 -22.88 -5.27 -9.11
CA TRP A 395 -22.12 -5.02 -10.32
C TRP A 395 -20.63 -5.27 -10.13
N ILE A 396 -20.02 -4.76 -9.05
CA ILE A 396 -18.56 -4.80 -8.94
C ILE A 396 -18.01 -6.19 -8.67
N ASN A 397 -18.80 -7.10 -8.07
CA ASN A 397 -18.38 -8.47 -7.80
C ASN A 397 -18.17 -9.29 -9.09
N ARG A 398 -18.60 -8.77 -10.26
CA ARG A 398 -18.34 -9.33 -11.60
C ARG A 398 -16.94 -9.05 -12.13
N VAL A 399 -16.16 -8.29 -11.37
CA VAL A 399 -14.85 -7.82 -11.79
C VAL A 399 -13.78 -8.36 -10.85
N LEU A 400 -12.61 -8.73 -11.38
CA LEU A 400 -11.49 -9.24 -10.58
C LEU A 400 -10.77 -8.11 -9.82
N HIS A 401 -11.45 -7.48 -8.86
CA HIS A 401 -10.88 -6.41 -8.03
C HIS A 401 -10.09 -6.92 -6.82
N LEU A 402 -9.94 -8.25 -6.67
CA LEU A 402 -9.15 -8.92 -5.62
C LEU A 402 -9.49 -8.47 -4.19
N GLY A 403 -10.76 -8.13 -3.94
CA GLY A 403 -11.24 -7.65 -2.64
C GLY A 403 -10.94 -6.17 -2.36
N ASN A 404 -10.32 -5.43 -3.29
CA ASN A 404 -10.11 -4.00 -3.14
C ASN A 404 -11.40 -3.25 -3.47
N THR A 405 -12.03 -2.66 -2.46
CA THR A 405 -13.21 -1.80 -2.60
C THR A 405 -13.02 -0.44 -1.90
N THR A 406 -11.84 -0.18 -1.35
CA THR A 406 -11.47 1.06 -0.68
C THR A 406 -10.07 1.52 -1.07
N THR A 407 -9.82 2.83 -1.03
CA THR A 407 -8.50 3.46 -1.25
C THR A 407 -7.55 3.32 -0.05
N ASN A 408 -7.85 2.44 0.91
CA ASN A 408 -7.05 2.26 2.14
C ASN A 408 -5.56 1.98 1.88
N ARG A 409 -5.23 1.29 0.77
CA ARG A 409 -3.84 0.97 0.42
C ARG A 409 -3.02 2.21 0.13
N VAL A 410 -3.54 3.11 -0.70
CA VAL A 410 -2.87 4.36 -1.04
C VAL A 410 -2.91 5.35 0.12
N GLU A 411 -4.01 5.39 0.87
CA GLU A 411 -4.09 6.22 2.08
C GLU A 411 -3.12 5.79 3.18
N SER A 412 -2.89 4.48 3.32
CA SER A 412 -1.85 3.95 4.20
C SER A 412 -0.44 4.32 3.73
N ALA A 413 -0.22 4.39 2.41
CA ALA A 413 1.04 4.84 1.83
C ALA A 413 1.25 6.35 2.09
N HIS A 414 0.23 7.17 1.86
CA HIS A 414 0.20 8.59 2.20
C HIS A 414 0.52 8.83 3.68
N TRP A 415 -0.11 8.07 4.58
CA TRP A 415 0.15 8.21 6.02
C TRP A 415 1.60 7.91 6.38
N LYS A 416 2.18 6.82 5.86
CA LYS A 416 3.59 6.47 6.07
C LYS A 416 4.52 7.56 5.54
N LEU A 417 4.25 8.05 4.33
CA LEU A 417 5.02 9.14 3.73
C LEU A 417 4.98 10.40 4.61
N LYS A 418 3.78 10.83 5.04
CA LYS A 418 3.61 12.01 5.91
C LYS A 418 4.31 11.84 7.26
N GLN A 419 4.32 10.63 7.82
CA GLN A 419 5.06 10.32 9.04
C GLN A 419 6.57 10.51 8.85
N MET A 420 7.12 10.10 7.69
CA MET A 420 8.53 10.28 7.37
C MET A 420 8.89 11.75 7.11
N LEU A 421 8.00 12.52 6.49
CA LEU A 421 8.18 13.96 6.27
C LEU A 421 8.13 14.75 7.59
N GLY A 422 7.30 14.32 8.54
CA GLY A 422 7.12 14.95 9.85
C GLY A 422 6.34 16.28 9.83
N ASN A 423 6.56 17.12 8.81
CA ASN A 423 5.77 18.32 8.53
C ASN A 423 5.78 18.65 7.01
N SER A 424 4.93 19.58 6.59
CA SER A 424 4.80 19.99 5.19
C SER A 424 5.69 21.19 4.80
N ILE A 425 6.73 21.49 5.59
CA ILE A 425 7.68 22.59 5.32
C ILE A 425 8.84 22.10 4.42
N GLY A 426 8.93 20.79 4.22
CA GLY A 426 9.88 20.16 3.30
C GLY A 426 9.74 20.70 1.88
N ASP A 427 10.87 20.80 1.20
CA ASP A 427 10.93 21.15 -0.21
C ASP A 427 10.75 19.88 -1.08
N MET A 428 10.66 20.01 -2.40
CA MET A 428 10.37 18.83 -3.26
C MET A 428 11.46 17.77 -3.19
N VAL A 429 12.70 18.18 -2.97
CA VAL A 429 13.85 17.30 -2.82
C VAL A 429 13.72 16.45 -1.56
N LYS A 430 13.43 17.07 -0.41
CA LYS A 430 13.17 16.33 0.85
C LYS A 430 11.98 15.38 0.72
N CYS A 431 10.96 15.79 -0.02
CA CYS A 431 9.81 14.93 -0.29
C CYS A 431 10.22 13.68 -1.08
N TRP A 432 10.96 13.87 -2.16
CA TRP A 432 11.46 12.77 -2.97
C TRP A 432 12.41 11.85 -2.19
N GLU A 433 13.30 12.39 -1.36
CA GLU A 433 14.19 11.58 -0.51
C GLU A 433 13.39 10.66 0.43
N ALA A 434 12.33 11.18 1.05
CA ALA A 434 11.43 10.40 1.88
C ALA A 434 10.72 9.29 1.07
N MET A 435 10.22 9.62 -0.13
CA MET A 435 9.59 8.64 -1.03
C MET A 435 10.57 7.55 -1.46
N ASN A 436 11.77 7.92 -1.90
CA ASN A 436 12.81 6.99 -2.33
C ASN A 436 13.24 6.04 -1.20
N ASN A 437 13.40 6.56 0.02
CA ASN A 437 13.72 5.73 1.19
C ASN A 437 12.57 4.78 1.53
N ASN A 438 11.32 5.24 1.49
CA ASN A 438 10.15 4.40 1.72
C ASN A 438 10.04 3.28 0.66
N LEU A 439 10.19 3.64 -0.62
CA LEU A 439 10.21 2.70 -1.74
C LEU A 439 11.26 1.60 -1.55
N ARG A 440 12.49 1.96 -1.17
CA ARG A 440 13.55 0.96 -0.93
C ARG A 440 13.18 -0.05 0.16
N LEU A 441 12.60 0.44 1.28
CA LEU A 441 12.12 -0.43 2.36
C LEU A 441 10.96 -1.31 1.92
N GLN A 442 10.00 -0.73 1.19
CA GLN A 442 8.84 -1.43 0.64
C GLN A 442 9.27 -2.55 -0.32
N LEU A 443 10.17 -2.26 -1.27
CA LEU A 443 10.71 -3.24 -2.22
C LEU A 443 11.50 -4.35 -1.53
N GLY A 444 12.27 -4.02 -0.48
CA GLY A 444 12.94 -5.00 0.37
C GLY A 444 11.96 -5.98 1.03
N ASN A 445 10.89 -5.45 1.63
CA ASN A 445 9.84 -6.26 2.25
C ASN A 445 9.10 -7.15 1.24
N ILE A 446 8.85 -6.64 0.03
CA ILE A 446 8.21 -7.41 -1.05
C ILE A 446 9.10 -8.58 -1.48
N ARG A 447 10.40 -8.34 -1.70
CA ARG A 447 11.35 -9.41 -2.04
C ARG A 447 11.40 -10.48 -0.95
N ALA A 448 11.49 -10.07 0.32
CA ALA A 448 11.46 -10.99 1.45
C ALA A 448 10.16 -11.79 1.50
N SER A 449 9.02 -11.16 1.25
CA SER A 449 7.70 -11.80 1.20
C SER A 449 7.60 -12.86 0.10
N PHE A 450 8.15 -12.59 -1.09
CA PHE A 450 8.21 -13.57 -2.18
C PHE A 450 9.09 -14.77 -1.83
N GLN A 451 10.30 -14.54 -1.31
CA GLN A 451 11.17 -15.65 -0.89
C GLN A 451 10.50 -16.49 0.20
N LYS A 452 9.89 -15.84 1.20
CA LYS A 452 9.12 -16.52 2.25
C LYS A 452 7.95 -17.32 1.68
N SER A 453 7.31 -16.84 0.62
CA SER A 453 6.24 -17.54 -0.06
C SER A 453 6.70 -18.74 -0.88
N PHE A 454 7.98 -18.80 -1.26
CA PHE A 454 8.53 -19.86 -2.08
C PHE A 454 9.02 -21.05 -1.24
N TYR A 455 9.74 -20.80 -0.13
CA TYR A 455 10.37 -21.88 0.66
C TYR A 455 9.56 -22.34 1.87
N GLU A 456 8.73 -21.48 2.48
CA GLU A 456 7.98 -21.89 3.67
C GLU A 456 6.64 -22.53 3.29
N VAL A 457 6.37 -23.68 3.89
CA VAL A 457 5.09 -24.39 3.77
C VAL A 457 4.29 -24.23 5.06
N GLU A 458 3.09 -23.66 4.97
CA GLU A 458 2.18 -23.60 6.11
C GLU A 458 1.62 -24.99 6.42
N HIS A 459 1.49 -25.33 7.70
CA HIS A 459 0.96 -26.64 8.14
C HIS A 459 -0.39 -26.97 7.50
N ALA A 460 -1.26 -25.96 7.32
CA ALA A 460 -2.55 -26.09 6.65
C ALA A 460 -2.48 -26.51 5.17
N HIS A 461 -1.30 -26.43 4.54
CA HIS A 461 -1.06 -26.73 3.12
C HIS A 461 -0.04 -27.85 2.91
N VAL A 462 0.23 -28.66 3.94
CA VAL A 462 1.16 -29.81 3.84
C VAL A 462 0.54 -30.98 3.06
N SER A 463 -0.79 -31.04 2.94
CA SER A 463 -1.49 -32.15 2.29
C SER A 463 -1.12 -32.30 0.80
N PRO A 464 -1.20 -33.54 0.25
CA PRO A 464 -0.92 -33.80 -1.17
C PRO A 464 -1.76 -32.94 -2.13
N PHE A 465 -2.95 -32.52 -1.72
CA PHE A 465 -3.85 -31.66 -2.49
C PHE A 465 -3.19 -30.34 -2.92
N TYR A 466 -2.41 -29.71 -2.04
CA TYR A 466 -1.70 -28.47 -2.36
C TYR A 466 -0.31 -28.72 -2.95
N GLY A 467 0.13 -29.98 -3.04
CA GLY A 467 1.48 -30.38 -3.42
C GLY A 467 1.95 -29.73 -4.72
N TYR A 468 1.09 -29.70 -5.73
CA TYR A 468 1.36 -29.12 -7.06
C TYR A 468 1.25 -27.58 -7.12
N LEU A 469 0.57 -26.98 -6.15
CA LEU A 469 0.38 -25.53 -6.07
C LEU A 469 1.52 -24.84 -5.28
N ARG A 470 2.15 -25.56 -4.34
CA ARG A 470 3.29 -25.05 -3.55
C ARG A 470 4.44 -24.61 -4.47
N GLY A 471 4.99 -23.44 -4.22
CA GLY A 471 6.08 -22.84 -5.02
C GLY A 471 5.61 -22.20 -6.33
N SER A 472 4.42 -22.58 -6.84
CA SER A 472 3.85 -22.04 -8.08
C SER A 472 2.86 -20.90 -7.86
N VAL A 473 2.16 -20.88 -6.71
CA VAL A 473 1.26 -19.79 -6.30
C VAL A 473 1.67 -19.23 -4.94
N SER A 474 1.26 -17.99 -4.65
CA SER A 474 1.60 -17.36 -3.38
C SER A 474 0.88 -18.04 -2.21
N ARG A 475 1.45 -17.94 -1.00
CA ARG A 475 0.80 -18.42 0.23
C ARG A 475 -0.53 -17.71 0.50
N ALA A 476 -0.66 -16.44 0.15
CA ALA A 476 -1.93 -15.73 0.27
C ALA A 476 -3.00 -16.34 -0.65
N ALA A 477 -2.63 -16.68 -1.89
CA ALA A 477 -3.52 -17.41 -2.80
C ALA A 477 -3.86 -18.80 -2.26
N LEU A 478 -2.89 -19.55 -1.71
CA LEU A 478 -3.14 -20.85 -1.07
C LEU A 478 -4.11 -20.74 0.10
N ARG A 479 -4.01 -19.70 0.94
CA ARG A 479 -4.97 -19.48 2.03
C ARG A 479 -6.37 -19.20 1.52
N ARG A 480 -6.52 -18.38 0.47
CA ARG A 480 -7.82 -18.13 -0.17
C ARG A 480 -8.41 -19.38 -0.81
N ILE A 481 -7.57 -20.19 -1.47
CA ILE A 481 -7.96 -21.50 -2.00
C ILE A 481 -8.36 -22.41 -0.84
N ALA A 482 -7.62 -22.41 0.27
CA ALA A 482 -7.91 -23.19 1.46
C ALA A 482 -9.20 -22.74 2.14
N GLU A 483 -9.48 -21.45 2.24
CA GLU A 483 -10.77 -20.93 2.72
C GLU A 483 -11.94 -21.48 1.88
N GLY A 484 -11.76 -21.60 0.56
CA GLY A 484 -12.71 -22.27 -0.33
C GLY A 484 -12.74 -23.80 -0.21
N THR A 485 -11.59 -24.44 -0.03
CA THR A 485 -11.39 -25.91 -0.05
C THR A 485 -11.36 -26.59 1.32
N LEU A 486 -11.46 -25.83 2.42
CA LEU A 486 -11.67 -26.31 3.80
C LEU A 486 -12.95 -27.16 3.95
N ARG A 487 -13.72 -27.30 2.87
CA ARG A 487 -14.99 -28.02 2.76
C ARG A 487 -14.91 -29.26 1.87
N ILE A 488 -13.80 -29.48 1.16
CA ILE A 488 -13.53 -30.73 0.45
C ILE A 488 -12.75 -31.63 1.41
N MET A 489 -13.30 -32.80 1.74
CA MET A 489 -12.63 -33.78 2.60
C MET A 489 -11.58 -34.57 1.82
N ASN A 490 -11.94 -35.10 0.64
CA ASN A 490 -11.02 -35.75 -0.29
C ASN A 490 -11.64 -35.80 -1.71
N VAL A 491 -10.83 -36.22 -2.67
CA VAL A 491 -11.25 -36.50 -4.05
C VAL A 491 -10.88 -37.94 -4.38
N VAL A 492 -11.82 -38.71 -4.91
CA VAL A 492 -11.62 -40.10 -5.31
C VAL A 492 -11.63 -40.17 -6.82
N ASN A 493 -10.55 -40.71 -7.38
CA ASN A 493 -10.38 -40.88 -8.82
C ASN A 493 -10.92 -42.25 -9.24
N VAL A 494 -11.58 -42.31 -10.41
CA VAL A 494 -12.05 -43.55 -11.05
C VAL A 494 -11.28 -43.79 -12.35
N GLU A 495 -11.44 -44.99 -12.92
CA GLU A 495 -10.87 -45.32 -14.22
C GLU A 495 -11.30 -44.34 -15.33
N SER A 496 -10.35 -43.96 -16.20
CA SER A 496 -10.54 -42.98 -17.29
C SER A 496 -10.71 -43.68 -18.63
N ASP A 497 -11.77 -44.47 -18.77
CA ASP A 497 -12.09 -45.28 -19.95
C ASP A 497 -13.21 -44.67 -20.83
N GLY A 498 -13.61 -43.43 -20.57
CA GLY A 498 -14.80 -42.82 -21.19
C GLY A 498 -16.12 -43.14 -20.47
N ASN A 499 -16.09 -43.95 -19.40
CA ASN A 499 -17.24 -44.19 -18.51
C ASN A 499 -17.10 -43.48 -17.15
N CYS A 500 -16.05 -42.69 -16.93
CA CYS A 500 -15.71 -42.10 -15.63
C CYS A 500 -16.90 -41.39 -14.94
N GLY A 501 -17.75 -40.67 -15.68
CA GLY A 501 -18.95 -40.05 -15.13
C GLY A 501 -19.92 -41.06 -14.51
N PHE A 502 -20.23 -42.14 -15.25
CA PHE A 502 -21.11 -43.22 -14.77
C PHE A 502 -20.47 -44.04 -13.66
N ARG A 503 -19.15 -44.25 -13.71
CA ARG A 503 -18.36 -44.92 -12.66
C ARG A 503 -18.43 -44.15 -11.33
N VAL A 504 -18.31 -42.82 -11.38
CA VAL A 504 -18.46 -41.96 -10.19
C VAL A 504 -19.87 -42.08 -9.59
N ILE A 505 -20.92 -42.06 -10.43
CA ILE A 505 -22.30 -42.23 -9.94
C ILE A 505 -22.52 -43.62 -9.35
N ALA A 506 -21.98 -44.67 -9.98
CA ALA A 506 -22.07 -46.04 -9.49
C ALA A 506 -21.38 -46.20 -8.12
N SER A 507 -20.19 -45.62 -7.97
CA SER A 507 -19.46 -45.56 -6.69
C SER A 507 -20.28 -44.86 -5.61
N LEU A 508 -20.80 -43.66 -5.89
CA LEU A 508 -21.61 -42.86 -4.96
C LEU A 508 -22.93 -43.53 -4.57
N HIS A 509 -23.51 -44.33 -5.48
CA HIS A 509 -24.74 -45.07 -5.23
C HIS A 509 -24.53 -46.40 -4.49
N GLY A 510 -23.28 -46.85 -4.36
CA GLY A 510 -22.92 -48.08 -3.64
C GLY A 510 -22.80 -49.33 -4.52
N TYR A 511 -22.78 -49.18 -5.85
CA TYR A 511 -22.51 -50.29 -6.78
C TYR A 511 -21.01 -50.57 -6.96
N GLY A 512 -20.14 -49.67 -6.49
CA GLY A 512 -18.72 -49.65 -6.86
C GLY A 512 -18.52 -49.11 -8.27
N GLU A 513 -17.28 -48.74 -8.62
CA GLU A 513 -17.02 -48.07 -9.91
C GLU A 513 -17.33 -48.97 -11.12
N ASP A 514 -17.23 -50.30 -10.99
CA ASP A 514 -17.57 -51.25 -12.05
C ASP A 514 -19.08 -51.36 -12.35
N GLY A 515 -19.92 -50.78 -11.50
CA GLY A 515 -21.37 -50.69 -11.69
C GLY A 515 -21.83 -49.68 -12.74
N TRP A 516 -20.91 -49.01 -13.46
CA TRP A 516 -21.22 -47.94 -14.41
C TRP A 516 -22.22 -48.32 -15.51
N SER A 517 -22.22 -49.58 -15.95
CA SER A 517 -23.14 -50.06 -16.98
C SER A 517 -24.58 -50.17 -16.47
N MET A 518 -24.77 -50.44 -15.17
CA MET A 518 -26.08 -50.41 -14.52
C MET A 518 -26.61 -48.99 -14.49
N VAL A 519 -25.78 -48.00 -14.13
CA VAL A 519 -26.17 -46.59 -14.13
C VAL A 519 -26.66 -46.15 -15.51
N ARG A 520 -25.90 -46.45 -16.58
CA ARG A 520 -26.33 -46.15 -17.96
C ARG A 520 -27.71 -46.73 -18.29
N ARG A 521 -27.93 -48.01 -17.96
CA ARG A 521 -29.22 -48.69 -18.18
C ARG A 521 -30.35 -48.02 -17.43
N GLU A 522 -30.14 -47.68 -16.17
CA GLU A 522 -31.15 -47.06 -15.32
C GLU A 522 -31.53 -45.65 -15.75
N LEU A 523 -30.54 -44.85 -16.18
CA LEU A 523 -30.82 -43.54 -16.78
C LEU A 523 -31.56 -43.67 -18.12
N GLY A 524 -31.27 -44.73 -18.90
CA GLY A 524 -32.02 -45.05 -20.11
C GLY A 524 -33.48 -45.40 -19.82
N LEU A 525 -33.74 -46.16 -18.75
CA LEU A 525 -35.09 -46.48 -18.28
C LEU A 525 -35.83 -45.24 -17.73
N GLU A 526 -35.13 -44.38 -17.00
CA GLU A 526 -35.66 -43.10 -16.53
C GLU A 526 -36.16 -42.22 -17.68
N LEU A 527 -35.38 -42.16 -18.77
CA LEU A 527 -35.70 -41.34 -19.93
C LEU A 527 -37.00 -41.77 -20.64
N ILE A 528 -37.33 -43.06 -20.61
CA ILE A 528 -38.51 -43.63 -21.28
C ILE A 528 -39.67 -43.90 -20.32
N ASP A 529 -39.55 -43.52 -19.05
CA ASP A 529 -40.61 -43.67 -18.06
C ASP A 529 -41.86 -42.91 -18.52
N LYS A 530 -43.01 -43.60 -18.57
CA LYS A 530 -44.24 -43.04 -19.15
C LYS A 530 -44.72 -41.80 -18.39
N ASP A 531 -44.53 -41.75 -17.08
CA ASP A 531 -44.99 -40.66 -16.23
C ASP A 531 -44.10 -39.40 -16.36
N ARG A 532 -42.86 -39.57 -16.85
CA ARG A 532 -41.84 -38.50 -16.94
C ARG A 532 -41.35 -38.21 -18.37
N SER A 533 -41.72 -39.02 -19.36
CA SER A 533 -41.36 -38.85 -20.77
C SER A 533 -41.64 -37.43 -21.29
N THR A 534 -42.85 -36.92 -21.05
CA THR A 534 -43.26 -35.56 -21.46
C THR A 534 -42.47 -34.43 -20.78
N LEU A 535 -41.89 -34.69 -19.59
CA LEU A 535 -40.99 -33.75 -18.93
C LEU A 535 -39.67 -33.68 -19.69
N TYR A 536 -39.07 -34.82 -20.02
CA TYR A 536 -37.79 -34.88 -20.72
C TYR A 536 -37.89 -34.38 -22.17
N ASP A 537 -39.01 -34.62 -22.86
CA ASP A 537 -39.29 -34.04 -24.18
C ASP A 537 -39.21 -32.50 -24.13
N LYS A 538 -39.80 -31.89 -23.11
CA LYS A 538 -39.78 -30.43 -22.93
C LYS A 538 -38.41 -29.92 -22.49
N LEU A 539 -37.79 -30.63 -21.55
CA LEU A 539 -36.52 -30.23 -20.91
C LEU A 539 -35.34 -30.32 -21.88
N PHE A 540 -35.27 -31.37 -22.69
CA PHE A 540 -34.17 -31.60 -23.63
C PHE A 540 -34.49 -31.11 -25.04
N SER A 541 -35.77 -30.94 -25.39
CA SER A 541 -36.20 -30.47 -26.71
C SER A 541 -35.48 -31.25 -27.83
N ASN A 542 -34.69 -30.58 -28.68
CA ASN A 542 -33.94 -31.21 -29.78
C ASN A 542 -32.74 -32.07 -29.34
N ARG A 543 -32.39 -32.10 -28.04
CA ARG A 543 -31.26 -32.88 -27.51
C ARG A 543 -31.63 -34.28 -27.04
N LEU A 544 -32.92 -34.61 -26.97
CA LEU A 544 -33.40 -35.88 -26.41
C LEU A 544 -32.81 -37.12 -27.13
N SER A 545 -32.76 -37.10 -28.46
CA SER A 545 -32.18 -38.19 -29.25
C SER A 545 -30.71 -38.41 -28.94
N ALA A 546 -29.93 -37.33 -28.87
CA ALA A 546 -28.50 -37.40 -28.53
C ALA A 546 -28.27 -37.95 -27.12
N VAL A 547 -29.07 -37.52 -26.12
CA VAL A 547 -28.99 -38.07 -24.75
C VAL A 547 -29.31 -39.57 -24.75
N ARG A 548 -30.36 -39.98 -25.48
CA ARG A 548 -30.71 -41.40 -25.61
C ARG A 548 -29.60 -42.21 -26.25
N GLU A 549 -29.04 -41.73 -27.37
CA GLU A 549 -27.96 -42.40 -28.09
C GLU A 549 -26.68 -42.50 -27.26
N SER A 550 -26.36 -41.49 -26.46
CA SER A 550 -25.17 -41.49 -25.60
C SER A 550 -25.24 -42.53 -24.47
N LEU A 551 -26.44 -42.90 -24.01
CA LEU A 551 -26.65 -43.92 -22.97
C LEU A 551 -26.57 -45.36 -23.51
N MET A 552 -26.79 -45.54 -24.81
CA MET A 552 -26.76 -46.85 -25.48
C MET A 552 -25.33 -47.21 -25.89
N ILE A 553 -24.78 -48.29 -25.34
CA ILE A 553 -23.43 -48.80 -25.67
C ILE A 553 -23.53 -50.06 -26.53
N GLU A 554 -22.61 -50.23 -27.48
CA GLU A 554 -22.56 -51.40 -28.37
C GLU A 554 -21.71 -52.54 -27.80
N SER A 555 -20.70 -52.20 -27.00
CA SER A 555 -19.81 -53.16 -26.33
C SER A 555 -19.42 -52.66 -24.94
N PHE A 556 -19.09 -53.60 -24.04
CA PHE A 556 -18.49 -53.28 -22.74
C PHE A 556 -17.03 -52.80 -22.92
N GLY A 557 -16.58 -51.92 -22.02
CA GLY A 557 -15.23 -51.35 -22.03
C GLY A 557 -15.21 -49.88 -22.43
N SER A 558 -14.07 -49.42 -22.95
CA SER A 558 -13.84 -48.01 -23.22
C SER A 558 -14.82 -47.43 -24.24
N GLN A 559 -15.30 -46.22 -24.00
CA GLN A 559 -16.32 -45.57 -24.82
C GLN A 559 -15.81 -44.24 -25.43
N PRO A 560 -16.21 -43.93 -26.67
CA PRO A 560 -15.82 -42.70 -27.33
C PRO A 560 -16.59 -41.48 -26.77
N PRO A 561 -16.14 -40.24 -27.07
CA PRO A 561 -16.70 -39.01 -26.50
C PRO A 561 -18.22 -38.83 -26.64
N GLU A 562 -18.82 -39.36 -27.71
CA GLU A 562 -20.26 -39.28 -27.97
C GLU A 562 -21.08 -40.08 -26.95
N LYS A 563 -20.45 -40.98 -26.21
CA LYS A 563 -21.05 -41.81 -25.16
C LYS A 563 -20.74 -41.30 -23.76
N TRP A 564 -20.00 -40.21 -23.61
CA TRP A 564 -19.63 -39.68 -22.30
C TRP A 564 -20.84 -39.11 -21.56
N MET A 565 -20.72 -39.03 -20.23
CA MET A 565 -21.73 -38.37 -19.41
C MET A 565 -21.80 -36.87 -19.74
N SER A 566 -22.96 -36.39 -20.19
CA SER A 566 -23.17 -35.00 -20.61
C SER A 566 -24.07 -34.24 -19.63
N LEU A 567 -23.53 -33.17 -19.04
CA LEU A 567 -24.30 -32.20 -18.26
C LEU A 567 -24.71 -31.00 -19.14
N PRO A 568 -25.86 -30.36 -18.87
CA PRO A 568 -26.74 -30.57 -17.72
C PRO A 568 -27.72 -31.75 -17.85
N ASP A 569 -27.93 -32.29 -19.05
CA ASP A 569 -29.06 -33.19 -19.34
C ASP A 569 -29.09 -34.45 -18.46
N MET A 570 -27.97 -35.18 -18.36
CA MET A 570 -27.89 -36.38 -17.51
C MET A 570 -27.95 -36.07 -16.02
N GLY A 571 -27.65 -34.82 -15.61
CA GLY A 571 -27.74 -34.40 -14.21
C GLY A 571 -29.17 -34.47 -13.69
N TYR A 572 -30.16 -34.12 -14.52
CA TYR A 572 -31.57 -34.26 -14.16
C TYR A 572 -32.02 -35.71 -14.10
N LEU A 573 -31.53 -36.56 -15.02
CA LEU A 573 -31.84 -37.99 -15.02
C LEU A 573 -31.31 -38.65 -13.75
N ILE A 574 -30.07 -38.37 -13.36
CA ILE A 574 -29.45 -38.90 -12.15
C ILE A 574 -30.22 -38.45 -10.90
N ALA A 575 -30.52 -37.15 -10.79
CA ALA A 575 -31.24 -36.62 -9.63
C ALA A 575 -32.63 -37.25 -9.48
N ASN A 576 -33.39 -37.40 -10.57
CA ASN A 576 -34.70 -38.04 -10.56
C ASN A 576 -34.63 -39.55 -10.28
N ARG A 577 -33.82 -40.27 -11.06
CA ARG A 577 -33.75 -41.74 -11.00
C ARG A 577 -33.36 -42.25 -9.62
N TYR A 578 -32.38 -41.60 -9.00
CA TYR A 578 -31.85 -42.00 -7.70
C TYR A 578 -32.45 -41.23 -6.53
N ASN A 579 -33.30 -40.22 -6.81
CA ASN A 579 -33.87 -39.31 -5.81
C ASN A 579 -32.80 -38.70 -4.88
N VAL A 580 -31.74 -38.15 -5.50
CA VAL A 580 -30.58 -37.56 -4.82
C VAL A 580 -30.39 -36.09 -5.20
N VAL A 581 -29.65 -35.36 -4.38
CA VAL A 581 -29.12 -34.05 -4.77
C VAL A 581 -27.78 -34.27 -5.46
N LEU A 582 -27.70 -34.02 -6.76
CA LEU A 582 -26.43 -34.07 -7.49
C LEU A 582 -25.80 -32.68 -7.55
N VAL A 583 -24.56 -32.56 -7.09
CA VAL A 583 -23.76 -31.34 -7.12
C VAL A 583 -22.59 -31.56 -8.07
N CYS A 584 -22.53 -30.74 -9.11
CA CYS A 584 -21.41 -30.70 -10.04
C CYS A 584 -20.51 -29.50 -9.72
N LEU A 585 -19.26 -29.78 -9.41
CA LEU A 585 -18.19 -28.80 -9.21
C LEU A 585 -17.36 -28.73 -10.49
N GLY A 586 -17.55 -27.67 -11.27
CA GLY A 586 -16.93 -27.50 -12.58
C GLY A 586 -17.14 -26.07 -13.10
N ASN A 587 -17.09 -25.88 -14.41
CA ASN A 587 -17.43 -24.60 -15.02
C ASN A 587 -18.66 -24.75 -15.95
N PRO A 588 -19.88 -24.36 -15.51
CA PRO A 588 -20.24 -23.79 -14.20
C PRO A 588 -20.47 -24.84 -13.09
N CYS A 589 -20.42 -24.41 -11.82
CA CYS A 589 -20.88 -25.23 -10.69
C CYS A 589 -22.42 -25.23 -10.62
N ILE A 590 -23.05 -26.41 -10.57
CA ILE A 590 -24.51 -26.57 -10.66
C ILE A 590 -25.00 -27.58 -9.61
N THR A 591 -26.15 -27.31 -9.00
CA THR A 591 -26.93 -28.30 -8.23
C THR A 591 -28.13 -28.78 -9.05
N PHE A 592 -28.34 -30.09 -9.09
CA PHE A 592 -29.51 -30.75 -9.66
C PHE A 592 -30.33 -31.36 -8.53
N PHE A 593 -31.57 -30.90 -8.40
CA PHE A 593 -32.57 -31.55 -7.54
C PHE A 593 -33.49 -32.43 -8.37
N PRO A 594 -34.14 -33.42 -7.73
CA PRO A 594 -35.26 -34.11 -8.36
C PRO A 594 -36.32 -33.11 -8.84
N MET A 595 -36.83 -33.34 -10.05
CA MET A 595 -37.84 -32.52 -10.73
C MET A 595 -39.26 -32.88 -10.29
N THR A 596 -39.49 -34.08 -9.78
CA THR A 596 -40.85 -34.61 -9.56
C THR A 596 -41.15 -35.04 -8.12
N SER A 597 -40.16 -35.18 -7.24
CA SER A 597 -40.35 -35.58 -5.83
C SER A 597 -40.25 -34.40 -4.87
N SER A 598 -40.77 -34.55 -3.65
CA SER A 598 -40.56 -33.60 -2.54
C SER A 598 -39.21 -33.80 -1.84
N HIS A 599 -38.70 -32.73 -1.25
CA HIS A 599 -37.55 -32.76 -0.35
C HIS A 599 -37.70 -33.79 0.78
N SER A 600 -36.64 -34.57 1.01
CA SER A 600 -36.50 -35.46 2.17
C SER A 600 -35.34 -35.01 3.06
N PRO A 601 -35.50 -34.92 4.39
CA PRO A 601 -34.42 -34.55 5.30
C PRO A 601 -33.19 -35.48 5.24
N ASN A 602 -33.39 -36.76 4.85
CA ASN A 602 -32.34 -37.78 4.80
C ASN A 602 -31.83 -38.02 3.36
N VAL A 603 -31.97 -37.05 2.47
CA VAL A 603 -31.51 -37.17 1.08
C VAL A 603 -29.98 -37.32 1.00
N SER A 604 -29.51 -38.22 0.13
CA SER A 604 -28.09 -38.31 -0.19
C SER A 604 -27.66 -37.19 -1.14
N ILE A 605 -26.47 -36.65 -0.93
CA ILE A 605 -25.88 -35.62 -1.79
C ILE A 605 -24.67 -36.20 -2.51
N TYR A 606 -24.77 -36.30 -3.84
CA TYR A 606 -23.72 -36.79 -4.71
C TYR A 606 -22.91 -35.61 -5.21
N CYS A 607 -21.60 -35.63 -5.00
CA CYS A 607 -20.73 -34.52 -5.39
C CYS A 607 -19.69 -35.03 -6.40
N ILE A 608 -19.73 -34.45 -7.60
CA ILE A 608 -18.87 -34.83 -8.72
C ILE A 608 -18.09 -33.62 -9.21
N GLY A 609 -16.85 -33.84 -9.68
CA GLY A 609 -15.98 -32.82 -10.23
C GLY A 609 -15.61 -33.12 -11.68
N PHE A 610 -15.61 -32.11 -12.55
CA PHE A 610 -15.09 -32.25 -13.92
C PHE A 610 -13.70 -31.64 -14.01
N VAL A 611 -12.71 -32.47 -14.34
CA VAL A 611 -11.29 -32.08 -14.38
C VAL A 611 -10.72 -32.25 -15.79
N ASN A 612 -9.79 -31.38 -16.16
CA ASN A 612 -9.06 -31.39 -17.44
C ASN A 612 -9.95 -31.42 -18.70
N GLN A 613 -11.22 -31.01 -18.57
CA GLN A 613 -12.22 -31.02 -19.65
C GLN A 613 -12.50 -32.40 -20.26
N ASN A 614 -12.11 -33.49 -19.58
CA ASN A 614 -12.27 -34.86 -20.12
C ASN A 614 -12.49 -35.94 -19.06
N HIS A 615 -12.45 -35.63 -17.76
CA HIS A 615 -12.51 -36.66 -16.72
C HIS A 615 -13.40 -36.26 -15.54
N TRP A 616 -14.16 -37.22 -15.02
CA TRP A 616 -15.04 -37.04 -13.87
C TRP A 616 -14.44 -37.70 -12.62
N VAL A 617 -14.50 -36.99 -11.50
CA VAL A 617 -14.03 -37.48 -10.19
C VAL A 617 -15.14 -37.36 -9.14
N GLN A 618 -15.08 -38.20 -8.11
CA GLN A 618 -15.91 -38.05 -6.92
C GLN A 618 -15.28 -37.03 -5.98
N VAL A 619 -16.06 -36.10 -5.46
CA VAL A 619 -15.60 -35.07 -4.51
C VAL A 619 -16.33 -35.23 -3.20
N ASN A 620 -15.67 -35.69 -2.14
CA ASN A 620 -16.32 -35.82 -0.84
C ASN A 620 -16.27 -34.48 -0.10
N MET A 621 -17.45 -33.94 0.22
CA MET A 621 -17.61 -32.64 0.87
C MET A 621 -17.88 -32.80 2.37
N LYS A 622 -17.43 -31.84 3.20
CA LYS A 622 -17.78 -31.75 4.62
C LYS A 622 -19.27 -31.51 4.78
N GLU A 623 -19.84 -32.00 5.89
CA GLU A 623 -21.23 -31.76 6.23
C GLU A 623 -21.57 -30.25 6.26
N GLY A 624 -22.76 -29.89 5.79
CA GLY A 624 -23.22 -28.50 5.73
C GLY A 624 -22.54 -27.63 4.66
N PHE A 625 -21.76 -28.20 3.74
CA PHE A 625 -21.11 -27.43 2.68
C PHE A 625 -22.11 -26.62 1.83
N PRO A 626 -21.78 -25.41 1.39
CA PRO A 626 -22.70 -24.59 0.59
C PRO A 626 -23.00 -25.21 -0.77
N LEU A 627 -24.20 -24.98 -1.29
CA LEU A 627 -24.67 -25.62 -2.53
C LEU A 627 -24.68 -24.63 -3.70
N PRO A 628 -24.07 -24.98 -4.86
CA PRO A 628 -24.19 -24.19 -6.08
C PRO A 628 -25.64 -23.92 -6.49
N PRO A 629 -25.90 -22.90 -7.32
CA PRO A 629 -27.25 -22.63 -7.80
C PRO A 629 -27.79 -23.78 -8.67
N VAL A 630 -29.12 -23.87 -8.72
CA VAL A 630 -29.84 -24.68 -9.73
C VAL A 630 -29.92 -23.92 -11.05
N THR A 631 -30.08 -24.67 -12.15
CA THR A 631 -30.29 -24.09 -13.48
C THR A 631 -31.65 -23.38 -13.62
N LEU A 632 -31.77 -22.52 -14.63
CA LEU A 632 -33.06 -21.93 -15.01
C LEU A 632 -34.05 -22.99 -15.50
N ASP A 633 -33.57 -24.03 -16.18
CA ASP A 633 -34.42 -25.13 -16.65
C ASP A 633 -35.06 -25.90 -15.49
N TRP A 634 -34.32 -26.17 -14.42
CA TRP A 634 -34.89 -26.75 -13.20
C TRP A 634 -36.01 -25.86 -12.64
N LYS A 635 -35.76 -24.55 -12.56
CA LYS A 635 -36.76 -23.59 -12.07
C LYS A 635 -38.00 -23.55 -12.98
N LYS A 636 -37.85 -23.75 -14.28
CA LYS A 636 -38.95 -23.65 -15.26
C LYS A 636 -39.82 -24.90 -15.31
N PHE A 637 -39.20 -26.08 -15.26
CA PHE A 637 -39.88 -27.33 -15.59
C PHE A 637 -40.16 -28.26 -14.39
N ARG A 638 -39.70 -27.92 -13.18
CA ARG A 638 -40.00 -28.71 -11.98
C ARG A 638 -41.51 -28.81 -11.70
N SER A 639 -41.91 -29.89 -11.05
CA SER A 639 -43.25 -30.02 -10.50
C SER A 639 -43.47 -29.06 -9.32
N HIS A 640 -44.74 -28.82 -8.97
CA HIS A 640 -45.08 -28.00 -7.80
C HIS A 640 -44.44 -28.55 -6.52
N ILE A 641 -44.53 -29.88 -6.31
CA ILE A 641 -44.01 -30.55 -5.12
C ILE A 641 -42.48 -30.46 -4.99
N ALA A 642 -41.75 -30.43 -6.11
CA ALA A 642 -40.29 -30.27 -6.14
C ALA A 642 -39.81 -28.88 -5.71
N THR A 643 -40.68 -27.88 -5.57
CA THR A 643 -40.32 -26.57 -5.00
C THR A 643 -39.79 -26.68 -3.57
N THR A 644 -40.18 -27.72 -2.84
CA THR A 644 -39.73 -27.99 -1.47
C THR A 644 -38.21 -28.21 -1.36
N TRP A 645 -37.52 -28.65 -2.42
CA TRP A 645 -36.06 -28.79 -2.44
C TRP A 645 -35.33 -27.47 -2.25
N MET A 646 -35.81 -26.40 -2.89
CA MET A 646 -35.24 -25.05 -2.74
C MET A 646 -35.41 -24.53 -1.31
N LEU A 647 -36.53 -24.83 -0.66
CA LEU A 647 -36.78 -24.43 0.72
C LEU A 647 -35.87 -25.18 1.69
N GLY A 648 -35.73 -26.50 1.54
CA GLY A 648 -34.89 -27.33 2.40
C GLY A 648 -33.41 -26.97 2.35
N PHE A 649 -32.93 -26.47 1.21
CA PHE A 649 -31.52 -26.12 0.99
C PHE A 649 -31.24 -24.62 0.90
N ALA A 650 -32.24 -23.76 1.16
CA ALA A 650 -32.14 -22.31 0.98
C ALA A 650 -30.92 -21.70 1.68
N GLY A 651 -30.69 -22.05 2.95
CA GLY A 651 -29.55 -21.53 3.71
C GLY A 651 -28.19 -21.94 3.13
N ARG A 652 -28.07 -23.15 2.58
CA ARG A 652 -26.83 -23.64 1.96
C ARG A 652 -26.59 -22.99 0.59
N MET A 653 -27.65 -22.70 -0.16
CA MET A 653 -27.56 -21.96 -1.43
C MET A 653 -27.26 -20.48 -1.21
N GLN A 654 -27.88 -19.85 -0.21
CA GLN A 654 -27.56 -18.48 0.18
C GLN A 654 -26.11 -18.37 0.65
N HIS A 655 -25.64 -19.33 1.45
CA HIS A 655 -24.23 -19.38 1.82
C HIS A 655 -23.34 -19.48 0.58
N TRP A 656 -23.68 -20.27 -0.44
CA TRP A 656 -22.91 -20.36 -1.69
C TRP A 656 -22.78 -19.01 -2.38
N GLN A 657 -23.86 -18.25 -2.46
CA GLN A 657 -23.87 -16.90 -3.03
C GLN A 657 -22.95 -15.93 -2.27
N LEU A 658 -22.82 -16.08 -0.95
CA LEU A 658 -21.90 -15.28 -0.13
C LEU A 658 -20.41 -15.60 -0.37
N LEU A 659 -20.10 -16.73 -1.00
CA LEU A 659 -18.73 -17.23 -1.15
C LEU A 659 -18.15 -17.06 -2.54
N THR A 660 -19.01 -17.11 -3.54
CA THR A 660 -18.62 -16.79 -4.91
C THR A 660 -18.77 -15.29 -5.10
N PRO A 661 -17.69 -14.48 -5.08
CA PRO A 661 -17.76 -13.21 -5.79
C PRO A 661 -18.14 -13.59 -7.23
N VAL A 662 -19.26 -13.04 -7.71
CA VAL A 662 -19.97 -13.44 -8.93
C VAL A 662 -19.05 -13.29 -10.15
N LEU A 663 -18.14 -14.24 -10.40
CA LEU A 663 -17.40 -14.35 -11.65
C LEU A 663 -18.39 -14.90 -12.69
N ALA A 664 -18.94 -14.00 -13.50
CA ALA A 664 -19.72 -14.30 -14.70
C ALA A 664 -19.12 -13.52 -15.86
#